data_AF-A0A8H5TNV3-F1
#
_entry.id   AF-A0A8H5TNV3-F1
#
_cell.length_a   1.000
_cell.length_b   1.000
_cell.length_c   1.000
_cell.angle_alpha   90.00
_cell.angle_beta   90.00
_cell.angle_gamma   90.00
#
_symmetry.space_group_name_H-M   'P 1'
#
loop_
_entity.id
_entity.type
_entity.pdbx_description
1 polymer ?
#
loop_
_entity_poly.entity_id
_entity_poly.type
_entity_poly.pdbx_seq_one_letter_code
_entity_poly.pdbx_strand_id
1 'polypeptide(L)'
;MSASAQGKRPIDGYVDPNFPNPNGEWDTPIIIYGYTPAFSLAVFAAAWFALFLVVHLFQTIRYRSWYFITFPIGLLFEIVGYVARSLSAKKDPYHLLYFILNYFFIVTAPVFLAAGIYTILSALIPRLGRRYSFLPPKFILWFFITSDVIATVVQVTGAALIGVKQSNREDPTIANNILLGGLAYQVFSLSIFVVLTASFLFRARGEVSARGKKLSLFCVAFAVATIMIYLRTCFRLAETAEGLGGHLYSNEIYFACLEFAPVALAVLLFAIWHPGRCVVAAYPPAMPKLRATPPKLYPAPYKLQAYQLIFHRQQLQLTKHTMPPLPPSANPLPRLITYYQTHHDSSGNLISPLPLITQPGIAITHVIVAAIHINDDPQKITLNDYHPSHPIFQTMWAELRVLQASGVKVMGMLGGACKGSYARLDADQETFDRFYGPVRDMIRERGLDGLDLDVEEEMSLGGIVRLIDRLRSDFGPTFLITLAPVAMSLLDFKKNLSGFDYEALEVMRGRDIAWYNTQFYCGWGDCSNPLMYDLMVRKGWPPEKIVIGLVTNPENGGGYVPMNPLNMVLTTLRGRYGAFGGIMGWEYFNSLPGGKDRPWEWAKEMTKLLRGHILPQIAPPAETVQPAAVQSDSTSKRDEVDPDAPGGKDVPVPKQFEYYSDGFDD
;
A
#
# COMPACT_ATOMS: atom_id res chain seq x y z
N MET A 1 38.53 20.73 -61.09
CA MET A 1 39.29 20.53 -59.83
C MET A 1 38.42 21.01 -58.68
N SER A 2 37.55 20.14 -58.16
CA SER A 2 37.79 19.36 -56.94
C SER A 2 37.66 20.22 -55.67
N ALA A 3 36.42 20.51 -55.27
CA ALA A 3 36.11 20.85 -53.88
C ALA A 3 36.17 19.55 -53.06
N SER A 4 37.07 19.52 -52.08
CA SER A 4 37.36 18.35 -51.24
C SER A 4 36.14 17.93 -50.43
N ALA A 5 35.73 16.68 -50.63
CA ALA A 5 34.75 15.98 -49.83
C ALA A 5 35.10 16.04 -48.33
N GLN A 6 34.22 16.63 -47.53
CA GLN A 6 34.18 16.38 -46.09
C GLN A 6 33.91 14.89 -45.89
N GLY A 7 34.87 14.21 -45.25
CA GLY A 7 34.89 12.76 -45.07
C GLY A 7 33.67 12.23 -44.33
N LYS A 8 32.70 11.69 -45.06
CA LYS A 8 31.83 10.63 -44.55
C LYS A 8 32.71 9.37 -44.46
N ARG A 9 32.86 8.79 -43.26
CA ARG A 9 33.53 7.48 -43.10
C ARG A 9 32.94 6.49 -44.12
N PRO A 10 33.75 5.59 -44.72
CA PRO A 10 33.23 4.50 -45.53
C PRO A 10 32.20 3.69 -44.71
N ILE A 11 31.24 3.08 -45.40
CA ILE A 11 30.22 2.23 -44.78
C ILE A 11 30.92 0.93 -44.33
N ASP A 12 31.56 0.97 -43.17
CA ASP A 12 32.14 -0.22 -42.53
C ASP A 12 31.04 -0.94 -41.77
N GLY A 13 30.48 -2.00 -42.36
CA GLY A 13 29.49 -2.86 -41.73
C GLY A 13 28.83 -3.82 -42.71
N TYR A 14 28.11 -4.81 -42.17
CA TYR A 14 27.49 -5.86 -42.97
C TYR A 14 26.25 -5.34 -43.73
N VAL A 15 26.23 -5.61 -45.04
CA VAL A 15 25.10 -5.37 -45.94
C VAL A 15 24.86 -6.71 -46.65
N ASP A 16 23.66 -7.27 -46.54
CA ASP A 16 23.34 -8.54 -47.18
C ASP A 16 23.18 -8.35 -48.69
N PRO A 17 23.96 -9.04 -49.54
CA PRO A 17 23.82 -8.96 -50.99
C PRO A 17 22.41 -9.34 -51.51
N ASN A 18 21.68 -10.15 -50.76
CA ASN A 18 20.34 -10.63 -51.12
C ASN A 18 19.21 -9.73 -50.58
N PHE A 19 19.52 -8.81 -49.68
CA PHE A 19 18.58 -7.83 -49.12
C PHE A 19 19.20 -6.42 -49.22
N PRO A 20 19.05 -5.73 -50.36
CA PRO A 20 19.51 -4.37 -50.50
C PRO A 20 18.69 -3.43 -49.60
N ASN A 21 19.34 -2.41 -49.05
CA ASN A 21 18.71 -1.45 -48.14
C ASN A 21 17.52 -0.74 -48.82
N PRO A 22 16.29 -0.80 -48.25
CA PRO A 22 15.12 -0.15 -48.84
C PRO A 22 15.14 1.39 -48.76
N ASN A 23 16.07 1.99 -48.00
CA ASN A 23 16.23 3.44 -47.80
C ASN A 23 14.97 4.12 -47.24
N GLY A 24 14.28 3.46 -46.33
CA GLY A 24 13.22 4.03 -45.52
C GLY A 24 13.73 5.10 -44.55
N GLU A 25 12.81 5.95 -44.07
CA GLU A 25 13.09 7.07 -43.17
C GLU A 25 13.78 6.65 -41.86
N TRP A 26 13.61 5.39 -41.44
CA TRP A 26 14.16 4.82 -40.20
C TRP A 26 15.23 3.74 -40.44
N ASP A 27 15.77 3.63 -41.65
CA ASP A 27 16.73 2.59 -41.99
C ASP A 27 18.16 3.01 -41.68
N THR A 28 18.93 2.10 -41.10
CA THR A 28 20.37 2.28 -40.91
C THR A 28 21.15 1.91 -42.17
N PRO A 29 22.31 2.52 -42.43
CA PRO A 29 23.10 2.25 -43.62
C PRO A 29 23.68 0.83 -43.69
N ILE A 30 23.70 0.11 -42.56
CA ILE A 30 24.17 -1.26 -42.40
C ILE A 30 23.17 -2.06 -41.57
N ILE A 31 23.22 -3.39 -41.65
CA ILE A 31 22.49 -4.26 -40.72
C ILE A 31 23.22 -4.25 -39.38
N ILE A 32 22.60 -3.66 -38.35
CA ILE A 32 23.25 -3.45 -37.04
C ILE A 32 23.66 -4.78 -36.40
N TYR A 33 22.94 -5.88 -36.66
CA TYR A 33 23.27 -7.22 -36.15
C TYR A 33 24.63 -7.77 -36.64
N GLY A 34 25.19 -7.24 -37.73
CA GLY A 34 26.41 -7.80 -38.35
C GLY A 34 26.19 -9.06 -39.19
N TYR A 35 24.95 -9.55 -39.28
CA TYR A 35 24.49 -10.67 -40.11
C TYR A 35 22.98 -10.53 -40.34
N THR A 36 22.42 -11.25 -41.32
CA THR A 36 20.96 -11.31 -41.52
C THR A 36 20.35 -12.33 -40.55
N PRO A 37 19.46 -11.92 -39.61
CA PRO A 37 18.90 -12.84 -38.62
C PRO A 37 18.06 -13.95 -39.25
N ALA A 38 18.20 -15.19 -38.76
CA ALA A 38 17.38 -16.29 -39.23
C ALA A 38 15.93 -16.18 -38.73
N PHE A 39 14.99 -16.07 -39.67
CA PHE A 39 13.56 -16.04 -39.38
C PHE A 39 13.10 -17.28 -38.61
N SER A 40 13.61 -18.47 -38.95
CA SER A 40 13.28 -19.74 -38.31
C SER A 40 13.66 -19.76 -36.82
N LEU A 41 14.86 -19.26 -36.48
CA LEU A 41 15.33 -19.18 -35.10
C LEU A 41 14.48 -18.20 -34.28
N ALA A 42 14.18 -17.01 -34.84
CA ALA A 42 13.37 -16.01 -34.17
C ALA A 42 11.94 -16.49 -33.88
N VAL A 43 11.30 -17.14 -34.86
CA VAL A 43 9.96 -17.71 -34.67
C VAL A 43 9.97 -18.87 -33.69
N PHE A 44 10.97 -19.76 -33.77
CA PHE A 44 11.11 -20.87 -32.83
C PHE A 44 11.29 -20.35 -31.39
N ALA A 45 12.15 -19.36 -31.18
CA ALA A 45 12.37 -18.76 -29.87
C ALA A 45 11.09 -18.10 -29.34
N ALA A 46 10.40 -17.29 -30.16
CA ALA A 46 9.13 -16.67 -29.78
C ALA A 46 8.06 -17.73 -29.41
N ALA A 47 7.94 -18.79 -30.20
CA ALA A 47 7.00 -19.89 -29.92
C ALA A 47 7.37 -20.66 -28.65
N TRP A 48 8.67 -20.91 -28.43
CA TRP A 48 9.18 -21.56 -27.22
C TRP A 48 8.82 -20.75 -25.97
N PHE A 49 9.17 -19.46 -25.94
CA PHE A 49 8.86 -18.61 -24.79
C PHE A 49 7.36 -18.37 -24.62
N ALA A 50 6.57 -18.32 -25.69
CA ALA A 50 5.11 -18.25 -25.61
C ALA A 50 4.49 -19.51 -24.99
N LEU A 51 4.94 -20.69 -25.42
CA LEU A 51 4.52 -21.96 -24.83
C LEU A 51 4.85 -21.98 -23.33
N PHE A 52 6.09 -21.64 -22.97
CA PHE A 52 6.51 -21.64 -21.58
C PHE A 52 5.90 -20.50 -20.76
N LEU A 53 5.55 -19.37 -21.35
CA LEU A 53 4.79 -18.30 -20.69
C LEU A 53 3.43 -18.85 -20.26
N VAL A 54 2.71 -19.53 -21.15
CA VAL A 54 1.42 -20.16 -20.81
C VAL A 54 1.59 -21.18 -19.70
N VAL A 55 2.62 -22.05 -19.78
CA VAL A 55 2.91 -23.06 -18.76
C VAL A 55 3.26 -22.42 -17.41
N HIS A 56 4.12 -21.41 -17.38
CA HIS A 56 4.53 -20.71 -16.16
C HIS A 56 3.42 -19.87 -15.57
N LEU A 57 2.62 -19.19 -16.39
CA LEU A 57 1.46 -18.43 -15.94
C LEU A 57 0.40 -19.36 -15.35
N PHE A 58 0.10 -20.46 -16.04
CA PHE A 58 -0.78 -21.51 -15.54
C PHE A 58 -0.29 -22.07 -14.21
N GLN A 59 1.00 -22.43 -14.10
CA GLN A 59 1.59 -22.93 -12.84
C GLN A 59 1.60 -21.87 -11.74
N THR A 60 1.90 -20.62 -12.05
CA THR A 60 1.87 -19.49 -11.10
C THR A 60 0.47 -19.28 -10.54
N ILE A 61 -0.56 -19.34 -11.39
CA ILE A 61 -1.97 -19.25 -10.98
C ILE A 61 -2.37 -20.50 -10.18
N ARG A 62 -2.04 -21.70 -10.67
CA ARG A 62 -2.42 -23.00 -10.09
C ARG A 62 -1.80 -23.26 -8.73
N TYR A 63 -0.53 -22.88 -8.54
CA TYR A 63 0.21 -23.01 -7.28
C TYR A 63 0.24 -21.71 -6.46
N ARG A 64 -0.43 -20.67 -6.96
CA ARG A 64 -0.54 -19.35 -6.34
C ARG A 64 0.78 -18.76 -5.88
N SER A 65 1.80 -18.92 -6.72
CA SER A 65 3.17 -18.50 -6.43
C SER A 65 3.43 -17.08 -6.91
N TRP A 66 2.59 -16.13 -6.50
CA TRP A 66 2.65 -14.73 -6.97
C TRP A 66 4.01 -14.06 -6.69
N TYR A 67 4.77 -14.52 -5.71
CA TYR A 67 6.14 -14.05 -5.48
C TYR A 67 7.09 -14.32 -6.67
N PHE A 68 6.75 -15.25 -7.57
CA PHE A 68 7.52 -15.63 -8.75
C PHE A 68 6.99 -14.96 -10.04
N ILE A 69 6.10 -13.96 -9.93
CA ILE A 69 5.44 -13.32 -11.08
C ILE A 69 6.40 -12.57 -12.01
N THR A 70 7.56 -12.16 -11.51
CA THR A 70 8.60 -11.52 -12.33
C THR A 70 9.08 -12.46 -13.43
N PHE A 71 9.06 -13.78 -13.22
CA PHE A 71 9.54 -14.74 -14.20
C PHE A 71 8.64 -14.80 -15.46
N PRO A 72 7.29 -14.95 -15.35
CA PRO A 72 6.38 -14.73 -16.49
C PRO A 72 6.51 -13.36 -17.17
N ILE A 73 6.78 -12.27 -16.42
CA ILE A 73 6.99 -10.94 -17.03
C ILE A 73 8.26 -10.93 -17.89
N GLY A 74 9.35 -11.55 -17.43
CA GLY A 74 10.56 -11.74 -18.23
C GLY A 74 10.31 -12.54 -19.52
N LEU A 75 9.49 -13.57 -19.45
CA LEU A 75 9.09 -14.35 -20.64
C LEU A 75 8.29 -13.53 -21.65
N LEU A 76 7.42 -12.63 -21.18
CA LEU A 76 6.72 -11.71 -22.07
C LEU A 76 7.70 -10.80 -22.81
N PHE A 77 8.72 -10.29 -22.10
CA PHE A 77 9.78 -9.49 -22.71
C PHE A 77 10.55 -10.30 -23.77
N GLU A 78 10.94 -11.55 -23.48
CA GLU A 78 11.58 -12.41 -24.49
C GLU A 78 10.71 -12.54 -25.75
N ILE A 79 9.41 -12.81 -25.60
CA ILE A 79 8.50 -12.96 -26.74
C ILE A 79 8.47 -11.70 -27.59
N VAL A 80 8.30 -10.52 -26.98
CA VAL A 80 8.27 -9.25 -27.71
C VAL A 80 9.60 -9.01 -28.42
N GLY A 81 10.72 -9.31 -27.75
CA GLY A 81 12.06 -9.21 -28.33
C GLY A 81 12.27 -10.11 -29.55
N TYR A 82 11.90 -11.39 -29.47
CA TYR A 82 12.02 -12.33 -30.59
C TYR A 82 10.98 -12.11 -31.70
N VAL A 83 9.81 -11.56 -31.38
CA VAL A 83 8.85 -11.10 -32.40
C VAL A 83 9.44 -9.92 -33.17
N ALA A 84 10.01 -8.93 -32.50
CA ALA A 84 10.73 -7.83 -33.16
C ALA A 84 11.89 -8.35 -34.03
N ARG A 85 12.63 -9.37 -33.56
CA ARG A 85 13.66 -10.06 -34.35
C ARG A 85 13.09 -10.72 -35.61
N SER A 86 11.93 -11.37 -35.50
CA SER A 86 11.28 -12.03 -36.65
C SER A 86 10.79 -11.03 -37.69
N LEU A 87 10.35 -9.84 -37.27
CA LEU A 87 9.99 -8.73 -38.14
C LEU A 87 11.23 -8.18 -38.85
N SER A 88 12.34 -8.03 -38.12
CA SER A 88 13.62 -7.62 -38.70
C SER A 88 14.15 -8.64 -39.73
N ALA A 89 14.04 -9.94 -39.43
CA ALA A 89 14.47 -11.01 -40.33
C ALA A 89 13.64 -11.11 -41.63
N LYS A 90 12.34 -10.80 -41.58
CA LYS A 90 11.42 -11.06 -42.70
C LYS A 90 11.00 -9.81 -43.48
N LYS A 91 10.83 -8.68 -42.80
CA LYS A 91 10.39 -7.43 -43.44
C LYS A 91 11.58 -6.57 -43.82
N ASP A 92 12.41 -6.24 -42.83
CA ASP A 92 13.47 -5.26 -43.02
C ASP A 92 14.57 -5.39 -41.94
N PRO A 93 15.77 -5.87 -42.30
CA PRO A 93 16.89 -5.97 -41.37
C PRO A 93 17.60 -4.64 -41.11
N TYR A 94 17.32 -3.58 -41.88
CA TYR A 94 17.91 -2.24 -41.73
C TYR A 94 17.09 -1.33 -40.83
N HIS A 95 15.82 -1.67 -40.58
CA HIS A 95 14.90 -0.80 -39.86
C HIS A 95 15.27 -0.67 -38.36
N LEU A 96 15.68 0.53 -37.96
CA LEU A 96 16.23 0.83 -36.63
C LEU A 96 15.27 0.46 -35.49
N LEU A 97 13.97 0.72 -35.66
CA LEU A 97 12.97 0.44 -34.62
C LEU A 97 12.87 -1.07 -34.28
N TYR A 98 12.97 -1.97 -35.26
CA TYR A 98 12.92 -3.41 -34.99
C TYR A 98 14.15 -3.86 -34.21
N PHE A 99 15.31 -3.29 -34.52
CA PHE A 99 16.54 -3.52 -33.76
C PHE A 99 16.43 -3.02 -32.32
N ILE A 100 15.97 -1.78 -32.11
CA ILE A 100 15.83 -1.19 -30.76
C ILE A 100 14.86 -2.02 -29.91
N LEU A 101 13.70 -2.39 -30.46
CA LEU A 101 12.72 -3.22 -29.75
C LEU A 101 13.31 -4.60 -29.43
N ASN A 102 13.94 -5.26 -30.40
CA ASN A 102 14.59 -6.54 -30.18
C ASN A 102 15.63 -6.46 -29.04
N TYR A 103 16.53 -5.50 -29.12
CA TYR A 103 17.64 -5.34 -28.18
C TYR A 103 17.12 -5.00 -26.78
N PHE A 104 16.24 -3.98 -26.66
CA PHE A 104 15.69 -3.55 -25.38
C PHE A 104 14.99 -4.69 -24.64
N PHE A 105 14.11 -5.41 -25.33
CA PHE A 105 13.32 -6.47 -24.70
C PHE A 105 14.16 -7.70 -24.37
N ILE A 106 15.10 -8.12 -25.23
CA ILE A 106 16.01 -9.25 -24.94
C ILE A 106 17.02 -8.90 -23.84
N VAL A 107 17.51 -7.67 -23.77
CA VAL A 107 18.45 -7.26 -22.69
C VAL A 107 17.74 -7.17 -21.34
N THR A 108 16.52 -6.63 -21.33
CA THR A 108 15.76 -6.41 -20.09
C THR A 108 15.09 -7.68 -19.55
N ALA A 109 14.68 -8.61 -20.41
CA ALA A 109 14.03 -9.87 -20.01
C ALA A 109 14.76 -10.64 -18.88
N PRO A 110 16.06 -10.94 -18.98
CA PRO A 110 16.79 -11.70 -17.96
C PRO A 110 16.89 -11.02 -16.60
N VAL A 111 16.71 -9.70 -16.50
CA VAL A 111 16.63 -9.00 -15.20
C VAL A 111 15.40 -9.46 -14.42
N PHE A 112 14.27 -9.61 -15.11
CA PHE A 112 13.05 -10.15 -14.51
C PHE A 112 13.18 -11.65 -14.18
N LEU A 113 13.89 -12.42 -15.02
CA LEU A 113 14.18 -13.83 -14.75
C LEU A 113 15.11 -13.98 -13.52
N ALA A 114 16.13 -13.13 -13.40
CA ALA A 114 17.05 -13.07 -12.27
C ALA A 114 16.32 -12.68 -10.98
N ALA A 115 15.42 -11.69 -11.03
CA ALA A 115 14.54 -11.36 -9.91
C ALA A 115 13.71 -12.58 -9.45
N GLY A 116 13.24 -13.40 -10.40
CA GLY A 116 12.59 -14.67 -10.10
C GLY A 116 13.50 -15.63 -9.32
N ILE A 117 14.75 -15.78 -9.74
CA ILE A 117 15.76 -16.61 -9.06
C ILE A 117 16.05 -16.07 -7.64
N TYR A 118 16.13 -14.75 -7.45
CA TYR A 118 16.34 -14.13 -6.13
C TYR A 118 15.18 -14.44 -5.18
N THR A 119 13.94 -14.40 -5.68
CA THR A 119 12.76 -14.75 -4.87
C THR A 119 12.77 -16.22 -4.45
N ILE A 120 13.26 -17.13 -5.31
CA ILE A 120 13.42 -18.54 -4.96
C ILE A 120 14.43 -18.72 -3.82
N LEU A 121 15.60 -18.07 -3.89
CA LEU A 121 16.57 -18.14 -2.80
C LEU A 121 15.99 -17.57 -1.50
N SER A 122 15.33 -16.41 -1.58
CA SER A 122 14.67 -15.79 -0.43
C SER A 122 13.58 -16.67 0.18
N ALA A 123 12.93 -17.53 -0.59
CA ALA A 123 11.94 -18.49 -0.12
C ALA A 123 12.60 -19.78 0.44
N LEU A 124 13.75 -20.20 -0.10
CA LEU A 124 14.49 -21.37 0.38
C LEU A 124 15.17 -21.13 1.75
N ILE A 125 15.67 -19.93 2.02
CA ILE A 125 16.40 -19.62 3.27
C ILE A 125 15.54 -19.85 4.53
N PRO A 126 14.31 -19.30 4.65
CA PRO A 126 13.45 -19.59 5.80
C PRO A 126 13.08 -21.06 5.91
N ARG A 127 12.96 -21.76 4.76
CA ARG A 127 12.55 -23.17 4.73
C ARG A 127 13.65 -24.11 5.22
N LEU A 128 14.89 -23.94 4.74
CA LEU A 128 16.02 -24.82 5.08
C LEU A 128 16.71 -24.40 6.39
N GLY A 129 16.58 -23.13 6.79
CA GLY A 129 17.09 -22.60 8.04
C GLY A 129 18.03 -21.42 7.80
N ARG A 130 17.79 -20.32 8.53
CA ARG A 130 18.58 -19.09 8.40
C ARG A 130 20.07 -19.27 8.74
N ARG A 131 20.41 -20.27 9.57
CA ARG A 131 21.79 -20.62 9.95
C ARG A 131 22.73 -20.94 8.79
N TYR A 132 22.19 -21.29 7.62
CA TYR A 132 22.99 -21.62 6.44
C TYR A 132 23.24 -20.43 5.50
N SER A 133 22.57 -19.29 5.72
CA SER A 133 22.71 -18.08 4.91
C SER A 133 23.54 -17.03 5.64
N PHE A 134 24.48 -16.40 4.93
CA PHE A 134 25.26 -15.26 5.46
C PHE A 134 24.43 -13.99 5.61
N LEU A 135 23.45 -13.79 4.72
CA LEU A 135 22.65 -12.58 4.65
C LEU A 135 21.16 -12.86 4.90
N PRO A 136 20.41 -11.90 5.45
CA PRO A 136 18.97 -12.03 5.60
C PRO A 136 18.27 -12.06 4.22
N PRO A 137 17.19 -12.87 4.05
CA PRO A 137 16.49 -13.02 2.77
C PRO A 137 16.00 -11.70 2.16
N LYS A 138 15.47 -10.80 3.00
CA LYS A 138 14.98 -9.49 2.58
C LYS A 138 16.07 -8.59 2.03
N PHE A 139 17.28 -8.66 2.59
CA PHE A 139 18.42 -7.86 2.11
C PHE A 139 18.89 -8.35 0.75
N ILE A 140 19.03 -9.68 0.58
CA ILE A 140 19.36 -10.29 -0.71
C ILE A 140 18.36 -9.82 -1.78
N LEU A 141 17.05 -9.94 -1.51
CA LEU A 141 16.02 -9.55 -2.48
C LEU A 141 16.08 -8.07 -2.87
N TRP A 142 16.12 -7.16 -1.89
CA TRP A 142 16.13 -5.72 -2.16
C TRP A 142 17.43 -5.25 -2.81
N PHE A 143 18.58 -5.73 -2.35
CA PHE A 143 19.88 -5.33 -2.88
C PHE A 143 20.05 -5.75 -4.34
N PHE A 144 19.85 -7.03 -4.66
CA PHE A 144 20.10 -7.53 -6.01
C PHE A 144 19.07 -7.03 -7.04
N ILE A 145 17.79 -6.86 -6.66
CA ILE A 145 16.80 -6.25 -7.56
C ILE A 145 17.15 -4.78 -7.85
N THR A 146 17.52 -4.01 -6.83
CA THR A 146 17.88 -2.59 -7.02
C THR A 146 19.16 -2.45 -7.86
N SER A 147 20.15 -3.30 -7.61
CA SER A 147 21.38 -3.39 -8.39
C SER A 147 21.08 -3.66 -9.87
N ASP A 148 20.22 -4.64 -10.17
CA ASP A 148 19.88 -4.99 -11.56
C ASP A 148 19.08 -3.88 -12.25
N VAL A 149 18.20 -3.16 -11.55
CA VAL A 149 17.49 -1.99 -12.11
C VAL A 149 18.49 -0.90 -12.51
N ILE A 150 19.46 -0.59 -11.65
CA ILE A 150 20.51 0.41 -11.95
C ILE A 150 21.32 -0.04 -13.18
N ALA A 151 21.74 -1.31 -13.22
CA ALA A 151 22.47 -1.87 -14.35
C ALA A 151 21.67 -1.77 -15.66
N THR A 152 20.38 -2.10 -15.60
CA THR A 152 19.47 -2.06 -16.76
C THR A 152 19.31 -0.64 -17.30
N VAL A 153 19.16 0.35 -16.44
CA VAL A 153 19.05 1.76 -16.86
C VAL A 153 20.30 2.19 -17.62
N VAL A 154 21.49 1.85 -17.11
CA VAL A 154 22.77 2.13 -17.78
C VAL A 154 22.85 1.42 -19.14
N GLN A 155 22.45 0.16 -19.22
CA GLN A 155 22.48 -0.63 -20.44
C GLN A 155 21.50 -0.12 -21.51
N VAL A 156 20.25 0.16 -21.12
CA VAL A 156 19.23 0.70 -22.03
C VAL A 156 19.67 2.07 -22.57
N THR A 157 20.26 2.91 -21.72
CA THR A 157 20.80 4.21 -22.13
C THR A 157 21.94 4.04 -23.12
N GLY A 158 22.91 3.16 -22.83
CA GLY A 158 24.03 2.86 -23.73
C GLY A 158 23.55 2.32 -25.08
N ALA A 159 22.61 1.37 -25.08
CA ALA A 159 22.07 0.77 -26.29
C ALA A 159 21.28 1.75 -27.16
N ALA A 160 20.44 2.60 -26.55
CA ALA A 160 19.72 3.64 -27.26
C ALA A 160 20.70 4.63 -27.92
N LEU A 161 21.75 5.03 -27.20
CA LEU A 161 22.80 5.91 -27.72
C LEU A 161 23.59 5.26 -28.87
N ILE A 162 23.84 3.95 -28.83
CA ILE A 162 24.45 3.22 -29.96
C ILE A 162 23.54 3.34 -31.20
N GLY A 163 22.24 3.09 -31.05
CA GLY A 163 21.28 3.20 -32.15
C GLY A 163 21.25 4.59 -32.78
N VAL A 164 21.22 5.66 -31.96
CA VAL A 164 21.24 7.05 -32.42
C VAL A 164 22.55 7.38 -33.13
N LYS A 165 23.70 7.02 -32.55
CA LYS A 165 25.02 7.29 -33.14
C LYS A 165 25.22 6.57 -34.47
N GLN A 166 24.79 5.32 -34.55
CA GLN A 166 24.88 4.55 -35.80
C GLN A 166 23.99 5.15 -36.90
N SER A 167 22.79 5.61 -36.54
CA SER A 167 21.90 6.34 -37.46
C SER A 167 22.55 7.63 -37.98
N ASN A 168 23.21 8.39 -37.09
CA ASN A 168 23.88 9.66 -37.43
C ASN A 168 25.26 9.47 -38.07
N ARG A 169 25.73 8.23 -38.26
CA ARG A 169 27.06 7.88 -38.78
C ARG A 169 28.22 8.41 -37.91
N GLU A 170 27.97 8.48 -36.61
CA GLU A 170 28.96 8.84 -35.59
C GLU A 170 29.59 7.60 -34.96
N ASP A 171 30.72 7.79 -34.29
CA ASP A 171 31.43 6.71 -33.60
C ASP A 171 30.68 6.24 -32.33
N PRO A 172 30.19 4.99 -32.28
CA PRO A 172 29.42 4.46 -31.16
C PRO A 172 30.28 4.01 -29.97
N THR A 173 31.62 4.10 -30.01
CA THR A 173 32.51 3.54 -28.96
C THR A 173 32.14 4.02 -27.55
N ILE A 174 31.88 5.31 -27.37
CA ILE A 174 31.49 5.85 -26.04
C ILE A 174 30.18 5.24 -25.56
N ALA A 175 29.20 5.10 -26.45
CA ALA A 175 27.90 4.51 -26.12
C ALA A 175 28.03 3.00 -25.81
N ASN A 176 28.90 2.31 -26.55
CA ASN A 176 29.28 0.93 -26.26
C ASN A 176 29.95 0.79 -24.88
N ASN A 177 30.83 1.71 -24.50
CA ASN A 177 31.49 1.69 -23.18
C ASN A 177 30.50 1.94 -22.03
N ILE A 178 29.48 2.77 -22.23
CA ILE A 178 28.39 2.96 -21.24
C ILE A 178 27.62 1.66 -21.06
N LEU A 179 27.18 1.04 -22.17
CA LEU A 179 26.51 -0.25 -22.16
C LEU A 179 27.38 -1.34 -21.48
N LEU A 180 28.67 -1.39 -21.83
CA LEU A 180 29.66 -2.32 -21.28
C LEU A 180 29.79 -2.15 -19.76
N GLY A 181 29.83 -0.91 -19.27
CA GLY A 181 29.89 -0.62 -17.83
C GLY A 181 28.67 -1.17 -17.08
N GLY A 182 27.47 -1.02 -17.64
CA GLY A 182 26.24 -1.59 -17.09
C GLY A 182 26.26 -3.12 -17.05
N LEU A 183 26.75 -3.77 -18.11
CA LEU A 183 26.90 -5.23 -18.16
C LEU A 183 27.97 -5.74 -17.19
N ALA A 184 29.09 -5.03 -17.06
CA ALA A 184 30.17 -5.39 -16.15
C ALA A 184 29.71 -5.34 -14.69
N TYR A 185 28.97 -4.28 -14.32
CA TYR A 185 28.36 -4.16 -13.00
C TYR A 185 27.33 -5.27 -12.74
N GLN A 186 26.50 -5.60 -13.73
CA GLN A 186 25.53 -6.70 -13.61
C GLN A 186 26.22 -8.05 -13.39
N VAL A 187 27.27 -8.38 -14.17
CA VAL A 187 28.04 -9.62 -13.98
C VAL A 187 28.69 -9.66 -12.60
N PHE A 188 29.26 -8.54 -12.14
CA PHE A 188 29.84 -8.45 -10.80
C PHE A 188 28.80 -8.73 -9.70
N SER A 189 27.66 -8.05 -9.75
CA SER A 189 26.54 -8.23 -8.83
C SER A 189 26.02 -9.68 -8.84
N LEU A 190 25.76 -10.24 -10.02
CA LEU A 190 25.26 -11.61 -10.16
C LEU A 190 26.29 -12.66 -9.73
N SER A 191 27.60 -12.40 -9.90
CA SER A 191 28.67 -13.27 -9.39
C SER A 191 28.62 -13.41 -7.88
N ILE A 192 28.41 -12.30 -7.16
CA ILE A 192 28.24 -12.31 -5.69
C ILE A 192 27.00 -13.15 -5.33
N PHE A 193 25.89 -12.98 -6.04
CA PHE A 193 24.68 -13.76 -5.81
C PHE A 193 24.91 -15.27 -6.04
N VAL A 194 25.63 -15.65 -7.11
CA VAL A 194 25.98 -17.05 -7.41
C VAL A 194 26.83 -17.64 -6.28
N VAL A 195 27.84 -16.92 -5.79
CA VAL A 195 28.69 -17.37 -4.68
C VAL A 195 27.88 -17.54 -3.38
N LEU A 196 26.99 -16.60 -3.07
CA LEU A 196 26.09 -16.69 -1.90
C LEU A 196 25.14 -17.89 -2.02
N THR A 197 24.57 -18.09 -3.20
CA THR A 197 23.66 -19.21 -3.48
C THR A 197 24.38 -20.55 -3.37
N ALA A 198 25.55 -20.69 -3.99
CA ALA A 198 26.38 -21.90 -3.90
C ALA A 198 26.78 -22.19 -2.45
N SER A 199 27.21 -21.16 -1.72
CA SER A 199 27.55 -21.24 -0.30
C SER A 199 26.39 -21.72 0.56
N PHE A 200 25.17 -21.21 0.31
CA PHE A 200 23.96 -21.60 1.02
C PHE A 200 23.57 -23.06 0.70
N LEU A 201 23.51 -23.43 -0.58
CA LEU A 201 23.13 -24.79 -0.99
C LEU A 201 24.14 -25.84 -0.51
N PHE A 202 25.44 -25.53 -0.54
CA PHE A 202 26.49 -26.42 -0.04
C PHE A 202 26.36 -26.64 1.48
N ARG A 203 26.15 -25.57 2.25
CA ARG A 203 25.96 -25.66 3.71
C ARG A 203 24.64 -26.36 4.08
N ALA A 204 23.58 -26.15 3.30
CA ALA A 204 22.27 -26.75 3.53
C ALA A 204 22.13 -28.18 2.94
N ARG A 205 23.16 -28.75 2.30
CA ARG A 205 23.07 -30.03 1.56
C ARG A 205 22.52 -31.19 2.40
N GLY A 206 22.88 -31.26 3.68
CA GLY A 206 22.40 -32.29 4.60
C GLY A 206 20.89 -32.18 4.85
N GLU A 207 20.41 -30.98 5.12
CA GLU A 207 18.99 -30.68 5.36
C GLU A 207 18.15 -30.83 4.08
N VAL A 208 18.70 -30.44 2.94
CA VAL A 208 18.06 -30.61 1.62
C VAL A 208 17.84 -32.09 1.33
N SER A 209 18.84 -32.94 1.61
CA SER A 209 18.74 -34.39 1.44
C SER A 209 17.73 -35.00 2.41
N ALA A 210 17.76 -34.58 3.68
CA ALA A 210 16.86 -35.07 4.73
C ALA A 210 15.38 -34.79 4.45
N ARG A 211 15.06 -33.69 3.76
CA ARG A 211 13.68 -33.29 3.41
C ARG A 211 13.12 -33.96 2.15
N GLY A 212 13.88 -34.84 1.52
CA GLY A 212 13.42 -35.75 0.46
C GLY A 212 13.86 -35.40 -0.96
N LYS A 213 13.81 -36.42 -1.84
CA LYS A 213 14.32 -36.38 -3.23
C LYS A 213 13.76 -35.23 -4.08
N LYS A 214 12.48 -34.85 -3.88
CA LYS A 214 11.82 -33.78 -4.65
C LYS A 214 12.45 -32.40 -4.40
N LEU A 215 12.80 -32.08 -3.15
CA LEU A 215 13.43 -30.81 -2.81
C LEU A 215 14.89 -30.79 -3.26
N SER A 216 15.59 -31.92 -3.14
CA SER A 216 16.96 -32.07 -3.64
C SER A 216 17.06 -31.85 -5.15
N LEU A 217 16.19 -32.50 -5.94
CA LEU A 217 16.12 -32.28 -7.40
C LEU A 217 15.78 -30.83 -7.75
N PHE A 218 14.91 -30.18 -6.99
CA PHE A 218 14.62 -28.76 -7.19
C PHE A 218 15.81 -27.87 -6.90
N CYS A 219 16.56 -28.10 -5.82
CA CYS A 219 17.77 -27.33 -5.51
C CYS A 219 18.85 -27.49 -6.60
N VAL A 220 18.97 -28.67 -7.19
CA VAL A 220 19.85 -28.91 -8.35
C VAL A 220 19.34 -28.14 -9.58
N ALA A 221 18.05 -28.25 -9.91
CA ALA A 221 17.46 -27.51 -11.02
C ALA A 221 17.61 -25.99 -10.85
N PHE A 222 17.42 -25.48 -9.63
CA PHE A 222 17.63 -24.08 -9.26
C PHE A 222 19.09 -23.65 -9.43
N ALA A 223 20.06 -24.46 -8.99
CA ALA A 223 21.48 -24.18 -9.18
C ALA A 223 21.85 -24.14 -10.67
N VAL A 224 21.41 -25.13 -11.45
CA VAL A 224 21.67 -25.19 -12.90
C VAL A 224 21.04 -23.99 -13.60
N ALA A 225 19.77 -23.65 -13.32
CA ALA A 225 19.12 -22.49 -13.91
C ALA A 225 19.82 -21.17 -13.56
N THR A 226 20.32 -21.03 -12.32
CA THR A 226 21.10 -19.86 -11.89
C THR A 226 22.40 -19.76 -12.70
N ILE A 227 23.10 -20.87 -12.91
CA ILE A 227 24.33 -20.90 -13.72
C ILE A 227 24.03 -20.59 -15.19
N MET A 228 22.92 -21.06 -15.74
CA MET A 228 22.53 -20.76 -17.13
C MET A 228 22.28 -19.26 -17.35
N ILE A 229 21.54 -18.60 -16.45
CA ILE A 229 21.31 -17.14 -16.53
C ILE A 229 22.62 -16.37 -16.32
N TYR A 230 23.49 -16.84 -15.43
CA TYR A 230 24.83 -16.27 -15.24
C TYR A 230 25.69 -16.39 -16.50
N LEU A 231 25.74 -17.58 -17.13
CA LEU A 231 26.49 -17.84 -18.37
C LEU A 231 26.07 -16.87 -19.48
N ARG A 232 24.75 -16.69 -19.68
CA ARG A 232 24.21 -15.72 -20.64
C ARG A 232 24.69 -14.30 -20.32
N THR A 233 24.67 -13.90 -19.06
CA THR A 233 25.06 -12.54 -18.64
C THR A 233 26.56 -12.30 -18.88
N CYS A 234 27.41 -13.31 -18.65
CA CYS A 234 28.83 -13.28 -18.99
C CYS A 234 29.06 -13.21 -20.51
N PHE A 235 28.27 -13.96 -21.30
CA PHE A 235 28.35 -13.90 -22.76
C PHE A 235 28.02 -12.48 -23.26
N ARG A 236 26.95 -11.85 -22.76
CA ARG A 236 26.61 -10.47 -23.14
C ARG A 236 27.70 -9.46 -22.81
N LEU A 237 28.34 -9.62 -21.66
CA LEU A 237 29.50 -8.80 -21.31
C LEU A 237 30.64 -9.01 -22.33
N ALA A 238 30.98 -10.26 -22.65
CA ALA A 238 32.04 -10.58 -23.60
C ALA A 238 31.73 -10.11 -25.03
N GLU A 239 30.50 -10.31 -25.50
CA GLU A 239 30.00 -9.86 -26.79
C GLU A 239 30.10 -8.33 -26.92
N THR A 240 29.67 -7.59 -25.89
CA THR A 240 29.74 -6.12 -25.89
C THR A 240 31.17 -5.59 -25.72
N ALA A 241 32.02 -6.33 -25.00
CA ALA A 241 33.43 -5.97 -24.81
C ALA A 241 34.22 -6.06 -26.12
N GLU A 242 33.85 -6.98 -27.02
CA GLU A 242 34.44 -7.09 -28.35
C GLU A 242 34.05 -5.91 -29.28
N GLY A 243 32.90 -5.29 -29.00
CA GLY A 243 32.39 -4.12 -29.73
C GLY A 243 31.64 -4.49 -31.02
N LEU A 244 31.11 -3.46 -31.68
CA LEU A 244 30.34 -3.60 -32.92
C LEU A 244 31.25 -4.15 -34.05
N GLY A 245 30.89 -5.32 -34.59
CA GLY A 245 31.67 -6.01 -35.63
C GLY A 245 32.60 -7.12 -35.11
N GLY A 246 32.63 -7.36 -33.78
CA GLY A 246 33.31 -8.51 -33.19
C GLY A 246 32.78 -9.86 -33.71
N HIS A 247 33.61 -10.90 -33.61
CA HIS A 247 33.27 -12.25 -34.04
C HIS A 247 32.12 -12.87 -33.23
N LEU A 248 32.02 -12.58 -31.93
CA LEU A 248 30.93 -13.04 -31.07
C LEU A 248 29.61 -12.34 -31.41
N TYR A 249 29.68 -11.03 -31.69
CA TYR A 249 28.51 -10.22 -32.02
C TYR A 249 27.95 -10.54 -33.42
N SER A 250 28.82 -10.77 -34.39
CA SER A 250 28.45 -10.91 -35.82
C SER A 250 28.12 -12.34 -36.25
N ASN A 251 27.99 -13.28 -35.30
CA ASN A 251 27.73 -14.69 -35.61
C ASN A 251 26.51 -15.21 -34.85
N GLU A 252 25.46 -15.54 -35.60
CA GLU A 252 24.18 -15.99 -35.04
C GLU A 252 24.29 -17.29 -34.23
N ILE A 253 25.28 -18.13 -34.49
CA ILE A 253 25.45 -19.40 -33.77
C ILE A 253 25.78 -19.13 -32.29
N TYR A 254 26.63 -18.13 -32.00
CA TYR A 254 26.93 -17.77 -30.62
C TYR A 254 25.72 -17.18 -29.92
N PHE A 255 24.96 -16.33 -30.61
CA PHE A 255 23.68 -15.84 -30.12
C PHE A 255 22.72 -17.01 -29.81
N ALA A 256 22.53 -17.96 -30.72
CA ALA A 256 21.66 -19.11 -30.50
C ALA A 256 22.09 -19.98 -29.30
N CYS A 257 23.40 -20.24 -29.17
CA CYS A 257 23.93 -21.17 -28.17
C CYS A 257 24.19 -20.54 -26.79
N LEU A 258 24.53 -19.26 -26.72
CA LEU A 258 24.98 -18.60 -25.47
C LEU A 258 24.02 -17.51 -25.00
N GLU A 259 23.18 -16.96 -25.88
CA GLU A 259 22.11 -16.03 -25.51
C GLU A 259 20.78 -16.77 -25.33
N PHE A 260 20.32 -17.46 -26.37
CA PHE A 260 19.01 -18.10 -26.38
C PHE A 260 18.98 -19.40 -25.56
N ALA A 261 19.88 -20.35 -25.85
CA ALA A 261 19.81 -21.69 -25.27
C ALA A 261 19.89 -21.72 -23.73
N PRO A 262 20.77 -20.96 -23.05
CA PRO A 262 20.84 -21.00 -21.58
C PRO A 262 19.54 -20.50 -20.94
N VAL A 263 18.95 -19.43 -21.48
CA VAL A 263 17.66 -18.90 -21.00
C VAL A 263 16.54 -19.89 -21.28
N ALA A 264 16.47 -20.46 -22.49
CA ALA A 264 15.49 -21.46 -22.87
C ALA A 264 15.54 -22.70 -21.95
N LEU A 265 16.73 -23.16 -21.60
CA LEU A 265 16.95 -24.26 -20.66
C LEU A 265 16.55 -23.89 -19.23
N ALA A 266 16.92 -22.71 -18.73
CA ALA A 266 16.50 -22.25 -17.39
C ALA A 266 14.97 -22.19 -17.27
N VAL A 267 14.29 -21.71 -18.31
CA VAL A 267 12.83 -21.65 -18.40
C VAL A 267 12.21 -23.04 -18.41
N LEU A 268 12.78 -23.99 -19.14
CA LEU A 268 12.36 -25.39 -19.14
C LEU A 268 12.55 -26.03 -17.76
N LEU A 269 13.69 -25.81 -17.10
CA LEU A 269 13.97 -26.34 -15.77
C LEU A 269 12.93 -25.87 -14.75
N PHE A 270 12.63 -24.57 -14.71
CA PHE A 270 11.59 -24.06 -13.80
C PHE A 270 10.17 -24.44 -14.25
N ALA A 271 9.96 -24.79 -15.52
CA ALA A 271 8.67 -25.33 -15.95
C ALA A 271 8.46 -26.75 -15.41
N ILE A 272 9.51 -27.60 -15.42
CA ILE A 272 9.49 -28.98 -14.91
C ILE A 272 9.50 -29.00 -13.37
N TRP A 273 10.35 -28.20 -12.74
CA TRP A 273 10.51 -28.09 -11.29
C TRP A 273 10.08 -26.71 -10.81
N HIS A 274 8.79 -26.42 -10.94
CA HIS A 274 8.26 -25.11 -10.60
C HIS A 274 8.38 -24.81 -9.09
N PRO A 275 8.84 -23.59 -8.71
CA PRO A 275 9.03 -23.22 -7.30
C PRO A 275 7.73 -23.35 -6.49
N GLY A 276 6.59 -23.07 -7.10
CA GLY A 276 5.26 -23.29 -6.50
C GLY A 276 4.91 -24.74 -6.16
N ARG A 277 5.59 -25.73 -6.76
CA ARG A 277 5.45 -27.14 -6.38
C ARG A 277 6.47 -27.57 -5.35
N CYS A 278 7.71 -27.11 -5.52
CA CYS A 278 8.84 -27.63 -4.79
C CYS A 278 9.13 -26.86 -3.49
N VAL A 279 8.79 -25.57 -3.43
CA VAL A 279 9.13 -24.65 -2.32
C VAL A 279 7.99 -24.48 -1.29
N VAL A 280 6.85 -25.17 -1.46
CA VAL A 280 5.74 -25.14 -0.47
C VAL A 280 6.10 -25.78 0.89
N ALA A 281 6.50 -24.93 1.84
CA ALA A 281 5.99 -24.80 3.21
C ALA A 281 6.62 -23.53 3.84
N ALA A 282 5.78 -22.65 4.42
CA ALA A 282 6.08 -21.37 5.10
C ALA A 282 5.96 -20.05 4.29
N TYR A 283 4.94 -19.94 3.45
CA TYR A 283 4.12 -18.72 3.33
C TYR A 283 2.73 -19.18 2.89
N PRO A 284 1.62 -18.86 3.55
CA PRO A 284 0.32 -19.28 3.06
C PRO A 284 0.08 -18.60 1.70
N PRO A 285 -0.01 -19.35 0.58
CA PRO A 285 -0.51 -18.81 -0.66
C PRO A 285 -2.01 -18.58 -0.43
N ALA A 286 -2.50 -17.41 -0.79
CA ALA A 286 -3.88 -17.06 -0.51
C ALA A 286 -4.95 -18.03 -1.13
N MET A 287 -6.21 -17.83 -0.74
CA MET A 287 -7.33 -18.75 -0.99
C MET A 287 -7.81 -18.82 -2.46
N PRO A 288 -7.84 -19.97 -3.15
CA PRO A 288 -8.47 -20.08 -4.47
C PRO A 288 -9.95 -19.68 -4.39
N LYS A 289 -10.48 -19.09 -5.48
CA LYS A 289 -11.91 -18.78 -5.62
C LYS A 289 -12.72 -20.09 -5.45
N LEU A 290 -13.40 -20.27 -4.32
CA LEU A 290 -14.37 -21.35 -4.14
C LEU A 290 -15.59 -21.04 -5.01
N ARG A 291 -15.73 -21.81 -6.10
CA ARG A 291 -17.06 -22.10 -6.64
C ARG A 291 -17.79 -22.92 -5.58
N ALA A 292 -19.01 -22.52 -5.26
CA ALA A 292 -19.86 -23.15 -4.27
C ALA A 292 -20.13 -24.61 -4.66
N THR A 293 -19.53 -25.54 -3.94
CA THR A 293 -20.07 -26.89 -3.73
C THR A 293 -19.89 -27.22 -2.25
N PRO A 294 -20.94 -27.65 -1.54
CA PRO A 294 -20.89 -27.89 -0.10
C PRO A 294 -19.98 -29.10 0.20
N PRO A 295 -18.98 -28.98 1.10
CA PRO A 295 -18.09 -30.10 1.40
C PRO A 295 -18.72 -31.06 2.42
N LYS A 296 -18.56 -32.36 2.16
CA LYS A 296 -18.83 -33.45 3.11
C LYS A 296 -17.87 -33.36 4.31
N LEU A 297 -18.44 -33.54 5.50
CA LEU A 297 -17.77 -33.53 6.80
C LEU A 297 -16.77 -34.70 6.93
N TYR A 298 -15.50 -34.40 7.23
CA TYR A 298 -14.55 -35.35 7.84
C TYR A 298 -13.84 -34.67 9.03
N PRO A 299 -13.50 -35.42 10.10
CA PRO A 299 -13.18 -34.85 11.41
C PRO A 299 -11.75 -34.28 11.51
N ALA A 300 -11.62 -33.14 12.20
CA ALA A 300 -10.37 -32.43 12.48
C ALA A 300 -9.66 -32.95 13.76
N PRO A 301 -8.32 -32.76 13.90
CA PRO A 301 -7.52 -33.33 14.99
C PRO A 301 -7.79 -32.73 16.39
N TYR A 302 -7.57 -33.58 17.40
CA TYR A 302 -8.06 -33.55 18.80
C TYR A 302 -7.80 -32.28 19.63
N LYS A 303 -6.85 -31.39 19.26
CA LYS A 303 -6.55 -30.16 20.02
C LYS A 303 -7.43 -28.95 19.65
N LEU A 304 -8.03 -28.93 18.45
CA LEU A 304 -9.01 -27.90 18.07
C LEU A 304 -10.40 -28.15 18.68
N GLN A 305 -10.72 -29.41 18.98
CA GLN A 305 -12.02 -29.78 19.54
C GLN A 305 -12.24 -29.20 20.93
N ALA A 306 -11.22 -29.08 21.79
CA ALA A 306 -11.39 -28.51 23.12
C ALA A 306 -11.82 -27.02 23.07
N TYR A 307 -11.17 -26.21 22.21
CA TYR A 307 -11.50 -24.79 22.07
C TYR A 307 -12.85 -24.57 21.35
N GLN A 308 -13.16 -25.38 20.33
CA GLN A 308 -14.47 -25.33 19.65
C GLN A 308 -15.61 -25.84 20.54
N LEU A 309 -15.39 -26.84 21.41
CA LEU A 309 -16.40 -27.32 22.35
C LEU A 309 -16.67 -26.31 23.47
N ILE A 310 -15.64 -25.56 23.92
CA ILE A 310 -15.80 -24.48 24.91
C ILE A 310 -16.55 -23.30 24.27
N PHE A 311 -16.18 -22.89 23.05
CA PHE A 311 -16.90 -21.86 22.29
C PHE A 311 -18.36 -22.24 22.00
N HIS A 312 -18.61 -23.48 21.62
CA HIS A 312 -19.96 -23.95 21.29
C HIS A 312 -20.80 -24.20 22.55
N ARG A 313 -20.22 -24.70 23.66
CA ARG A 313 -20.91 -24.79 24.96
C ARG A 313 -21.23 -23.42 25.56
N GLN A 314 -20.35 -22.42 25.42
CA GLN A 314 -20.66 -21.06 25.87
C GLN A 314 -21.76 -20.43 25.02
N GLN A 315 -21.75 -20.60 23.68
CA GLN A 315 -22.84 -20.13 22.83
C GLN A 315 -24.19 -20.82 23.11
N LEU A 316 -24.19 -22.12 23.44
CA LEU A 316 -25.41 -22.86 23.79
C LEU A 316 -25.93 -22.58 25.22
N GLN A 317 -25.07 -22.13 26.14
CA GLN A 317 -25.51 -21.66 27.47
C GLN A 317 -26.02 -20.21 27.41
N LEU A 318 -25.52 -19.38 26.49
CA LEU A 318 -25.99 -18.01 26.25
C LEU A 318 -27.36 -17.92 25.55
N THR A 319 -27.86 -18.99 24.93
CA THR A 319 -29.18 -19.02 24.28
C THR A 319 -30.34 -19.48 25.17
N LYS A 320 -30.09 -19.81 26.45
CA LYS A 320 -31.14 -20.26 27.40
C LYS A 320 -31.58 -19.24 28.45
N HIS A 321 -30.99 -18.05 28.48
CA HIS A 321 -31.54 -16.92 29.24
C HIS A 321 -31.85 -15.77 28.29
N THR A 322 -33.10 -15.70 27.86
CA THR A 322 -33.69 -14.53 27.23
C THR A 322 -33.68 -13.38 28.23
N MET A 323 -32.61 -12.60 28.24
CA MET A 323 -32.66 -11.20 28.66
C MET A 323 -33.02 -10.36 27.44
N PRO A 324 -33.86 -9.32 27.58
CA PRO A 324 -34.28 -8.51 26.45
C PRO A 324 -33.04 -7.89 25.77
N PRO A 325 -33.08 -7.70 24.44
CA PRO A 325 -32.01 -7.00 23.73
C PRO A 325 -31.81 -5.62 24.35
N LEU A 326 -30.56 -5.21 24.52
CA LEU A 326 -30.24 -3.80 24.79
C LEU A 326 -31.01 -2.94 23.77
N PRO A 327 -31.60 -1.81 24.20
CA PRO A 327 -32.38 -0.95 23.33
C PRO A 327 -31.56 -0.54 22.08
N PRO A 328 -32.23 -0.24 20.95
CA PRO A 328 -31.56 0.12 19.70
C PRO A 328 -30.54 1.24 19.92
N SER A 329 -29.32 1.05 19.42
CA SER A 329 -28.12 1.86 19.72
C SER A 329 -28.29 3.35 19.46
N ALA A 330 -27.89 4.17 20.44
CA ALA A 330 -27.76 5.63 20.35
C ALA A 330 -26.62 6.12 19.40
N ASN A 331 -25.99 5.22 18.61
CA ASN A 331 -24.87 5.52 17.73
C ASN A 331 -25.18 5.08 16.28
N PRO A 332 -25.56 6.00 15.38
CA PRO A 332 -25.93 5.64 14.02
C PRO A 332 -24.70 5.22 13.21
N LEU A 333 -24.70 3.97 12.73
CA LEU A 333 -23.80 3.52 11.67
C LEU A 333 -24.24 4.09 10.32
N PRO A 334 -23.30 4.38 9.40
CA PRO A 334 -21.86 4.37 9.60
C PRO A 334 -21.36 5.58 10.42
N ARG A 335 -20.31 5.36 11.23
CA ARG A 335 -19.64 6.44 11.98
C ARG A 335 -18.86 7.35 11.03
N LEU A 336 -18.80 8.63 11.36
CA LEU A 336 -17.90 9.59 10.75
C LEU A 336 -17.10 10.25 11.88
N ILE A 337 -15.80 9.98 11.90
CA ILE A 337 -14.90 10.34 12.98
C ILE A 337 -13.79 11.24 12.42
N THR A 338 -13.37 12.24 13.17
CA THR A 338 -12.15 13.00 12.86
C THR A 338 -11.27 13.09 14.09
N TYR A 339 -9.98 12.87 13.90
CA TYR A 339 -8.98 13.21 14.91
C TYR A 339 -8.67 14.70 14.83
N TYR A 340 -8.42 15.29 16.00
CA TYR A 340 -8.11 16.69 16.19
C TYR A 340 -6.89 16.76 17.10
N GLN A 341 -5.70 16.75 16.50
CA GLN A 341 -4.42 16.80 17.19
C GLN A 341 -3.75 18.17 17.03
N THR A 342 -3.75 18.71 15.82
CA THR A 342 -3.28 20.07 15.54
C THR A 342 -4.37 21.06 15.94
N HIS A 343 -4.33 21.49 17.20
CA HIS A 343 -5.32 22.40 17.78
C HIS A 343 -5.11 23.86 17.40
N HIS A 344 -3.87 24.26 17.16
CA HIS A 344 -3.49 25.65 16.88
C HIS A 344 -2.65 25.73 15.61
N ASP A 345 -2.82 26.81 14.86
CA ASP A 345 -1.99 27.09 13.68
C ASP A 345 -0.57 27.54 14.07
N SER A 346 0.30 27.75 13.08
CA SER A 346 1.67 28.22 13.30
C SER A 346 1.77 29.62 13.94
N SER A 347 0.68 30.38 13.94
CA SER A 347 0.57 31.71 14.56
C SER A 347 0.02 31.63 15.99
N GLY A 348 -0.34 30.43 16.47
CA GLY A 348 -0.93 30.21 17.79
C GLY A 348 -2.45 30.43 17.83
N ASN A 349 -3.13 30.59 16.70
CA ASN A 349 -4.59 30.73 16.68
C ASN A 349 -5.26 29.37 16.77
N LEU A 350 -6.36 29.27 17.52
CA LEU A 350 -7.16 28.05 17.62
C LEU A 350 -7.78 27.69 16.26
N ILE A 351 -7.67 26.42 15.87
CA ILE A 351 -8.31 25.86 14.69
C ILE A 351 -9.67 25.27 15.09
N SER A 352 -10.72 26.08 15.07
CA SER A 352 -12.03 25.69 15.58
C SER A 352 -12.61 24.42 14.91
N PRO A 353 -13.09 23.43 15.69
CA PRO A 353 -13.89 22.31 15.18
C PRO A 353 -15.38 22.64 15.01
N LEU A 354 -15.87 23.82 15.43
CA LEU A 354 -17.29 24.23 15.27
C LEU A 354 -17.82 24.17 13.83
N PRO A 355 -17.02 24.40 12.76
CA PRO A 355 -17.47 24.18 11.39
C PRO A 355 -18.04 22.78 11.13
N LEU A 356 -17.66 21.75 11.90
CA LEU A 356 -18.19 20.39 11.76
C LEU A 356 -19.69 20.27 12.09
N ILE A 357 -20.25 21.22 12.86
CA ILE A 357 -21.68 21.24 13.23
C ILE A 357 -22.42 22.48 12.69
N THR A 358 -21.70 23.55 12.36
CA THR A 358 -22.30 24.79 11.85
C THR A 358 -22.42 24.81 10.33
N GLN A 359 -21.57 24.07 9.60
CA GLN A 359 -21.63 24.00 8.15
C GLN A 359 -22.67 22.95 7.69
N PRO A 360 -23.50 23.27 6.69
CA PRO A 360 -24.59 22.39 6.27
C PRO A 360 -24.06 21.13 5.56
N GLY A 361 -24.78 20.02 5.77
CA GLY A 361 -24.50 18.75 5.10
C GLY A 361 -23.35 17.95 5.72
N ILE A 362 -23.00 18.21 6.97
CA ILE A 362 -22.03 17.42 7.75
C ILE A 362 -22.79 16.63 8.82
N ALA A 363 -22.48 15.34 8.93
CA ALA A 363 -23.03 14.43 9.93
C ALA A 363 -21.89 13.72 10.68
N ILE A 364 -20.99 14.53 11.24
CA ILE A 364 -19.92 14.04 12.12
C ILE A 364 -20.57 13.34 13.32
N THR A 365 -20.03 12.19 13.72
CA THR A 365 -20.54 11.47 14.90
C THR A 365 -19.57 11.54 16.07
N HIS A 366 -18.26 11.57 15.80
CA HIS A 366 -17.23 11.64 16.85
C HIS A 366 -16.11 12.62 16.48
N VAL A 367 -15.61 13.33 17.48
CA VAL A 367 -14.35 14.08 17.41
C VAL A 367 -13.43 13.55 18.49
N ILE A 368 -12.21 13.17 18.11
CA ILE A 368 -11.21 12.61 19.02
C ILE A 368 -10.08 13.62 19.23
N VAL A 369 -9.99 14.16 20.43
CA VAL A 369 -8.97 15.14 20.84
C VAL A 369 -7.67 14.40 21.14
N ALA A 370 -6.60 14.75 20.44
CA ALA A 370 -5.33 14.03 20.49
C ALA A 370 -4.14 14.99 20.67
N ALA A 371 -2.97 14.56 21.12
CA ALA A 371 -2.70 13.30 21.81
C ALA A 371 -2.47 13.58 23.30
N ILE A 372 -3.09 12.78 24.16
CA ILE A 372 -2.84 12.79 25.59
C ILE A 372 -1.59 11.93 25.86
N HIS A 373 -0.61 12.47 26.58
CA HIS A 373 0.62 11.79 26.92
C HIS A 373 0.80 11.70 28.44
N ILE A 374 1.22 10.52 28.90
CA ILE A 374 1.67 10.29 30.27
C ILE A 374 3.19 10.45 30.28
N ASN A 375 3.68 11.47 30.96
CA ASN A 375 5.11 11.77 31.08
C ASN A 375 5.76 11.05 32.26
N ASP A 376 7.06 11.25 32.50
CA ASP A 376 7.78 10.62 33.62
C ASP A 376 7.23 10.99 34.99
N ASP A 377 6.77 12.23 35.12
CA ASP A 377 6.06 12.72 36.30
C ASP A 377 4.56 12.43 36.11
N PRO A 378 3.94 11.56 36.95
CA PRO A 378 2.54 11.19 36.82
C PRO A 378 1.59 12.38 36.79
N GLN A 379 1.92 13.47 37.51
CA GLN A 379 1.06 14.65 37.60
C GLN A 379 1.21 15.60 36.41
N LYS A 380 2.21 15.39 35.55
CA LYS A 380 2.48 16.24 34.39
C LYS A 380 2.00 15.60 33.11
N ILE A 381 0.78 15.10 33.07
CA ILE A 381 0.18 14.69 31.80
C ILE A 381 0.11 15.89 30.85
N THR A 382 0.25 15.64 29.55
CA THR A 382 0.13 16.70 28.55
C THR A 382 -0.90 16.32 27.49
N LEU A 383 -1.57 17.33 26.94
CA LEU A 383 -2.25 17.27 25.66
C LEU A 383 -1.31 17.95 24.66
N ASN A 384 -0.73 17.16 23.76
CA ASN A 384 0.48 17.53 23.02
C ASN A 384 1.57 18.05 23.99
N ASP A 385 1.91 19.33 23.91
CA ASP A 385 3.03 19.93 24.64
C ASP A 385 2.64 20.58 25.98
N TYR A 386 1.34 20.80 26.23
CA TYR A 386 0.87 21.55 27.40
C TYR A 386 -0.01 20.70 28.30
N HIS A 387 -0.09 21.04 29.58
CA HIS A 387 -1.06 20.41 30.48
C HIS A 387 -2.49 20.63 29.94
N PRO A 388 -3.42 19.65 30.03
CA PRO A 388 -4.78 19.79 29.50
C PRO A 388 -5.59 20.98 30.08
N SER A 389 -5.21 21.49 31.24
CA SER A 389 -5.80 22.67 31.88
C SER A 389 -5.11 24.00 31.54
N HIS A 390 -4.12 23.98 30.64
CA HIS A 390 -3.43 25.19 30.22
C HIS A 390 -4.40 26.17 29.52
N PRO A 391 -4.31 27.50 29.78
CA PRO A 391 -5.25 28.48 29.23
C PRO A 391 -5.39 28.46 27.70
N ILE A 392 -4.35 28.03 26.98
CA ILE A 392 -4.38 27.86 25.52
C ILE A 392 -5.52 26.97 25.04
N PHE A 393 -5.95 25.99 25.85
CA PHE A 393 -7.03 25.06 25.50
C PHE A 393 -8.40 25.50 26.02
N GLN A 394 -8.52 26.63 26.71
CA GLN A 394 -9.78 27.05 27.33
C GLN A 394 -10.91 27.17 26.29
N THR A 395 -10.66 27.89 25.19
CA THR A 395 -11.63 28.05 24.10
C THR A 395 -11.90 26.72 23.41
N MET A 396 -10.86 25.93 23.17
CA MET A 396 -10.99 24.60 22.56
C MET A 396 -11.96 23.70 23.36
N TRP A 397 -11.78 23.62 24.68
CA TRP A 397 -12.66 22.83 25.54
C TRP A 397 -14.10 23.35 25.53
N ALA A 398 -14.29 24.67 25.50
CA ALA A 398 -15.62 25.26 25.38
C ALA A 398 -16.31 24.87 24.06
N GLU A 399 -15.60 24.95 22.93
CA GLU A 399 -16.13 24.55 21.62
C GLU A 399 -16.45 23.05 21.55
N LEU A 400 -15.60 22.21 22.14
CA LEU A 400 -15.85 20.76 22.23
C LEU A 400 -17.11 20.45 23.07
N ARG A 401 -17.40 21.23 24.12
CA ARG A 401 -18.68 21.11 24.85
C ARG A 401 -19.88 21.46 23.97
N VAL A 402 -19.76 22.45 23.08
CA VAL A 402 -20.81 22.78 22.10
C VAL A 402 -21.05 21.62 21.14
N LEU A 403 -19.98 20.94 20.69
CA LEU A 403 -20.09 19.72 19.88
C LEU A 403 -20.85 18.61 20.64
N GLN A 404 -20.49 18.37 21.91
CA GLN A 404 -21.19 17.41 22.76
C GLN A 404 -22.69 17.73 22.92
N ALA A 405 -23.02 19.00 23.18
CA ALA A 405 -24.40 19.46 23.29
C ALA A 405 -25.19 19.29 21.97
N SER A 406 -24.49 19.29 20.82
CA SER A 406 -25.06 19.05 19.49
C SER A 406 -25.19 17.55 19.14
N GLY A 407 -24.88 16.65 20.08
CA GLY A 407 -24.98 15.21 19.91
C GLY A 407 -23.73 14.53 19.34
N VAL A 408 -22.64 15.27 19.13
CA VAL A 408 -21.35 14.70 18.70
C VAL A 408 -20.63 14.12 19.91
N LYS A 409 -20.11 12.91 19.81
CA LYS A 409 -19.29 12.32 20.88
C LYS A 409 -17.89 12.89 20.87
N VAL A 410 -17.45 13.44 22.00
CA VAL A 410 -16.08 13.97 22.15
C VAL A 410 -15.27 13.01 23.00
N MET A 411 -14.26 12.41 22.39
CA MET A 411 -13.37 11.44 23.02
C MET A 411 -11.95 12.02 23.13
N GLY A 412 -11.12 11.46 24.01
CA GLY A 412 -9.68 11.69 24.01
C GLY A 412 -8.93 10.56 23.29
N MET A 413 -7.73 10.82 22.79
CA MET A 413 -6.78 9.78 22.35
C MET A 413 -5.58 9.77 23.29
N LEU A 414 -5.29 8.62 23.89
CA LEU A 414 -4.11 8.40 24.72
C LEU A 414 -2.99 7.81 23.86
N GLY A 415 -1.75 8.29 24.01
CA GLY A 415 -0.56 7.71 23.39
C GLY A 415 -0.26 8.27 21.99
N GLY A 416 -0.32 7.41 20.98
CA GLY A 416 0.12 7.68 19.61
C GLY A 416 1.64 7.57 19.41
N ALA A 417 2.14 8.22 18.37
CA ALA A 417 3.55 8.11 17.94
C ALA A 417 4.59 8.51 19.00
N CYS A 418 4.23 9.36 19.97
CA CYS A 418 5.08 9.70 21.10
C CYS A 418 5.01 8.61 22.19
N LYS A 419 6.09 7.84 22.30
CA LYS A 419 6.16 6.65 23.16
C LYS A 419 6.29 6.99 24.65
N GLY A 420 5.88 6.03 25.48
CA GLY A 420 6.12 5.97 26.92
C GLY A 420 4.83 5.86 27.74
N SER A 421 3.68 6.25 27.20
CA SER A 421 2.41 6.24 27.94
C SER A 421 2.00 4.83 28.34
N TYR A 422 2.08 3.87 27.42
CA TYR A 422 1.71 2.49 27.67
C TYR A 422 2.77 1.72 28.41
N ALA A 423 4.05 2.02 28.19
CA ALA A 423 5.14 1.43 28.99
C ALA A 423 4.95 1.71 30.49
N ARG A 424 4.50 2.93 30.85
CA ARG A 424 4.19 3.31 32.25
C ARG A 424 2.94 2.61 32.77
N LEU A 425 1.93 2.39 31.92
CA LEU A 425 0.71 1.67 32.27
C LEU A 425 0.85 0.14 32.24
N ASP A 426 1.94 -0.41 31.72
CA ASP A 426 2.22 -1.84 31.68
C ASP A 426 3.04 -2.33 32.90
N ALA A 427 3.41 -1.41 33.79
CA ALA A 427 4.18 -1.71 35.00
C ALA A 427 3.37 -2.49 36.07
N ASP A 428 3.92 -2.63 37.27
CA ASP A 428 3.22 -3.21 38.41
C ASP A 428 1.97 -2.38 38.81
N GLN A 429 1.12 -2.95 39.68
CA GLN A 429 -0.17 -2.35 40.05
C GLN A 429 -0.03 -0.96 40.70
N GLU A 430 0.96 -0.76 41.57
CA GLU A 430 1.17 0.51 42.26
C GLU A 430 1.59 1.60 41.27
N THR A 431 2.54 1.26 40.38
CA THR A 431 2.96 2.16 39.31
C THR A 431 1.81 2.47 38.35
N PHE A 432 1.03 1.47 37.97
CA PHE A 432 -0.17 1.65 37.14
C PHE A 432 -1.15 2.64 37.78
N ASP A 433 -1.52 2.44 39.05
CA ASP A 433 -2.48 3.30 39.76
C ASP A 433 -1.99 4.75 39.83
N ARG A 434 -0.69 4.94 40.04
CA ARG A 434 -0.06 6.26 40.09
C ARG A 434 -0.14 7.02 38.76
N PHE A 435 0.10 6.35 37.63
CA PHE A 435 0.06 6.97 36.31
C PHE A 435 -1.34 7.04 35.69
N TYR A 436 -2.22 6.10 36.02
CA TYR A 436 -3.59 6.07 35.54
C TYR A 436 -4.48 7.13 36.21
N GLY A 437 -4.28 7.40 37.52
CA GLY A 437 -5.09 8.34 38.29
C GLY A 437 -5.25 9.72 37.62
N PRO A 438 -4.16 10.40 37.23
CA PRO A 438 -4.23 11.71 36.58
C PRO A 438 -4.98 11.69 35.23
N VAL A 439 -4.83 10.61 34.45
CA VAL A 439 -5.60 10.43 33.20
C VAL A 439 -7.09 10.27 33.48
N ARG A 440 -7.46 9.44 34.46
CA ARG A 440 -8.85 9.27 34.90
C ARG A 440 -9.46 10.61 35.34
N ASP A 441 -8.71 11.38 36.12
CA ASP A 441 -9.19 12.65 36.68
C ASP A 441 -9.38 13.69 35.56
N MET A 442 -8.47 13.75 34.58
CA MET A 442 -8.63 14.58 33.38
C MET A 442 -9.87 14.21 32.57
N ILE A 443 -10.11 12.91 32.33
CA ILE A 443 -11.30 12.43 31.61
C ILE A 443 -12.58 12.90 32.32
N ARG A 444 -12.62 12.84 33.66
CA ARG A 444 -13.75 13.32 34.46
C ARG A 444 -13.91 14.84 34.40
N GLU A 445 -12.82 15.58 34.59
CA GLU A 445 -12.81 17.05 34.58
C GLU A 445 -13.30 17.59 33.22
N ARG A 446 -12.80 17.02 32.12
CA ARG A 446 -13.18 17.41 30.76
C ARG A 446 -14.48 16.76 30.28
N GLY A 447 -15.01 15.80 31.03
CA GLY A 447 -16.25 15.08 30.72
C GLY A 447 -16.23 14.47 29.33
N LEU A 448 -15.17 13.75 28.99
CA LEU A 448 -15.04 13.05 27.71
C LEU A 448 -16.01 11.85 27.66
N ASP A 449 -16.62 11.62 26.50
CA ASP A 449 -17.53 10.49 26.25
C ASP A 449 -16.80 9.14 26.15
N GLY A 450 -15.48 9.17 25.95
CA GLY A 450 -14.68 7.99 25.73
C GLY A 450 -13.18 8.26 25.60
N LEU A 451 -12.42 7.18 25.48
CA LEU A 451 -10.98 7.19 25.27
C LEU A 451 -10.60 6.20 24.16
N ASP A 452 -9.87 6.70 23.18
CA ASP A 452 -9.18 5.92 22.17
C ASP A 452 -7.77 5.57 22.66
N LEU A 453 -7.45 4.28 22.67
CA LEU A 453 -6.15 3.78 23.07
C LEU A 453 -5.30 3.53 21.81
N ASP A 454 -4.54 4.54 21.40
CA ASP A 454 -3.65 4.47 20.25
C ASP A 454 -2.26 3.94 20.65
N VAL A 455 -2.17 2.61 20.75
CA VAL A 455 -0.99 1.90 21.24
C VAL A 455 0.05 1.72 20.13
N GLU A 456 0.99 2.67 19.99
CA GLU A 456 2.10 2.60 19.01
C GLU A 456 3.47 2.22 19.62
N GLU A 457 3.43 1.51 20.74
CA GLU A 457 4.59 0.91 21.41
C GLU A 457 4.26 -0.47 21.97
N GLU A 458 5.28 -1.29 22.26
CA GLU A 458 5.03 -2.63 22.82
C GLU A 458 4.39 -2.52 24.22
N MET A 459 3.20 -3.11 24.37
CA MET A 459 2.49 -3.27 25.63
C MET A 459 2.07 -4.73 25.80
N SER A 460 2.12 -5.26 27.02
CA SER A 460 1.65 -6.61 27.29
C SER A 460 0.13 -6.73 27.13
N LEU A 461 -0.34 -7.92 26.75
CA LEU A 461 -1.77 -8.21 26.70
C LEU A 461 -2.44 -8.05 28.09
N GLY A 462 -1.71 -8.38 29.17
CA GLY A 462 -2.19 -8.20 30.54
C GLY A 462 -2.39 -6.74 30.91
N GLY A 463 -1.45 -5.87 30.51
CA GLY A 463 -1.53 -4.43 30.78
C GLY A 463 -2.70 -3.77 30.06
N ILE A 464 -2.89 -4.04 28.76
CA ILE A 464 -4.01 -3.46 28.01
C ILE A 464 -5.36 -3.94 28.53
N VAL A 465 -5.47 -5.23 28.90
CA VAL A 465 -6.68 -5.78 29.52
C VAL A 465 -6.95 -5.09 30.86
N ARG A 466 -5.94 -4.91 31.71
CA ARG A 466 -6.05 -4.18 32.97
C ARG A 466 -6.52 -2.74 32.77
N LEU A 467 -5.98 -2.04 31.77
CA LEU A 467 -6.39 -0.67 31.45
C LEU A 467 -7.86 -0.60 31.02
N ILE A 468 -8.30 -1.50 30.13
CA ILE A 468 -9.70 -1.56 29.68
C ILE A 468 -10.64 -1.88 30.85
N ASP A 469 -10.28 -2.86 31.69
CA ASP A 469 -11.07 -3.23 32.87
C ASP A 469 -11.20 -2.05 33.83
N ARG A 470 -10.11 -1.31 34.05
CA ARG A 470 -10.11 -0.16 34.95
C ARG A 470 -10.94 1.00 34.40
N LEU A 471 -10.83 1.31 33.11
CA LEU A 471 -11.68 2.31 32.46
C LEU A 471 -13.16 1.93 32.56
N ARG A 472 -13.50 0.66 32.28
CA ARG A 472 -14.88 0.18 32.36
C ARG A 472 -15.43 0.25 33.78
N SER A 473 -14.62 -0.07 34.79
CA SER A 473 -14.96 0.04 36.20
C SER A 473 -15.20 1.49 36.63
N ASP A 474 -14.35 2.43 36.21
CA ASP A 474 -14.38 3.81 36.69
C ASP A 474 -15.40 4.71 35.98
N PHE A 475 -15.79 4.37 34.74
CA PHE A 475 -16.66 5.19 33.88
C PHE A 475 -17.96 4.49 33.45
N GLY A 476 -18.12 3.20 33.76
CA GLY A 476 -19.33 2.44 33.46
C GLY A 476 -19.47 2.02 31.99
N PRO A 477 -20.55 1.30 31.63
CA PRO A 477 -20.71 0.64 30.33
C PRO A 477 -20.97 1.58 29.14
N THR A 478 -21.37 2.83 29.39
CA THR A 478 -21.65 3.82 28.34
C THR A 478 -20.39 4.54 27.85
N PHE A 479 -19.29 4.48 28.61
CA PHE A 479 -18.03 5.09 28.23
C PHE A 479 -17.43 4.37 27.01
N LEU A 480 -17.09 5.12 25.96
CA LEU A 480 -16.57 4.54 24.73
C LEU A 480 -15.09 4.20 24.91
N ILE A 481 -14.74 2.94 24.68
CA ILE A 481 -13.34 2.49 24.65
C ILE A 481 -13.08 2.00 23.25
N THR A 482 -12.12 2.62 22.58
CA THR A 482 -11.68 2.24 21.22
C THR A 482 -10.18 2.04 21.21
N LEU A 483 -9.69 1.38 20.16
CA LEU A 483 -8.26 1.27 19.91
C LEU A 483 -7.98 1.64 18.46
N ALA A 484 -6.75 2.04 18.16
CA ALA A 484 -6.33 2.42 16.81
C ALA A 484 -5.30 1.44 16.21
N PRO A 485 -5.67 0.15 15.97
CA PRO A 485 -4.75 -0.81 15.37
C PRO A 485 -4.33 -0.38 13.96
N VAL A 486 -3.05 -0.55 13.66
CA VAL A 486 -2.59 -0.57 12.27
C VAL A 486 -3.30 -1.69 11.49
N ALA A 487 -3.78 -1.43 10.27
CA ALA A 487 -4.70 -2.38 9.58
C ALA A 487 -4.16 -3.81 9.47
N MET A 488 -2.85 -3.98 9.23
CA MET A 488 -2.24 -5.30 9.18
C MET A 488 -2.31 -6.08 10.50
N SER A 489 -2.40 -5.44 11.68
CA SER A 489 -2.43 -6.15 12.96
C SER A 489 -3.70 -6.98 13.13
N LEU A 490 -4.82 -6.56 12.52
CA LEU A 490 -6.07 -7.32 12.49
C LEU A 490 -5.99 -8.55 11.57
N LEU A 491 -5.04 -8.59 10.62
CA LEU A 491 -4.83 -9.68 9.67
C LEU A 491 -3.64 -10.58 10.03
N ASP A 492 -2.61 -10.06 10.67
CA ASP A 492 -1.41 -10.76 11.08
C ASP A 492 -0.88 -10.12 12.37
N PHE A 493 -1.07 -10.80 13.51
CA PHE A 493 -0.68 -10.30 14.83
C PHE A 493 0.81 -9.93 14.93
N LYS A 494 1.68 -10.48 14.05
CA LYS A 494 3.12 -10.16 14.03
C LYS A 494 3.44 -8.84 13.35
N LYS A 495 2.50 -8.25 12.61
CA LYS A 495 2.65 -6.96 11.92
C LYS A 495 1.86 -5.91 12.69
N ASN A 496 2.39 -5.53 13.83
CA ASN A 496 1.72 -4.69 14.81
C ASN A 496 2.72 -3.68 15.39
N LEU A 497 2.20 -2.55 15.90
CA LEU A 497 2.95 -1.59 16.70
C LEU A 497 2.75 -1.84 18.22
N SER A 498 1.61 -2.39 18.62
CA SER A 498 1.15 -2.43 20.02
C SER A 498 1.73 -3.55 20.88
N GLY A 499 2.53 -4.46 20.30
CA GLY A 499 3.07 -5.64 20.98
C GLY A 499 2.06 -6.79 21.18
N PHE A 500 0.93 -6.53 21.85
CA PHE A 500 -0.10 -7.55 22.11
C PHE A 500 -0.88 -7.97 20.85
N ASP A 501 -1.54 -9.13 20.90
CA ASP A 501 -2.38 -9.63 19.81
C ASP A 501 -3.82 -9.08 19.92
N TYR A 502 -4.27 -8.33 18.90
CA TYR A 502 -5.62 -7.78 18.84
C TYR A 502 -6.71 -8.86 18.75
N GLU A 503 -6.44 -10.02 18.16
CA GLU A 503 -7.41 -11.14 18.14
C GLU A 503 -7.61 -11.69 19.56
N ALA A 504 -6.52 -11.87 20.29
CA ALA A 504 -6.59 -12.29 21.69
C ALA A 504 -7.33 -11.25 22.54
N LEU A 505 -7.08 -9.97 22.30
CA LEU A 505 -7.78 -8.88 22.98
C LEU A 505 -9.29 -8.87 22.67
N GLU A 506 -9.71 -9.02 21.41
CA GLU A 506 -11.12 -9.09 21.03
C GLU A 506 -11.82 -10.30 21.68
N VAL A 507 -11.14 -11.45 21.78
CA VAL A 507 -11.69 -12.62 22.51
C VAL A 507 -11.88 -12.33 24.00
N MET A 508 -10.93 -11.64 24.63
CA MET A 508 -10.94 -11.40 26.07
C MET A 508 -11.84 -10.23 26.50
N ARG A 509 -11.86 -9.15 25.72
CA ARG A 509 -12.48 -7.85 26.07
C ARG A 509 -13.22 -7.19 24.92
N GLY A 510 -13.50 -7.90 23.83
CA GLY A 510 -14.25 -7.35 22.71
C GLY A 510 -15.61 -6.78 23.10
N ARG A 511 -16.27 -7.30 24.15
CA ARG A 511 -17.56 -6.74 24.62
C ARG A 511 -17.44 -5.34 25.21
N ASP A 512 -16.26 -4.99 25.73
CA ASP A 512 -15.96 -3.70 26.34
C ASP A 512 -15.33 -2.72 25.33
N ILE A 513 -14.96 -3.20 24.14
CA ILE A 513 -14.38 -2.39 23.07
C ILE A 513 -15.49 -2.03 22.06
N ALA A 514 -15.72 -0.74 21.87
CA ALA A 514 -16.79 -0.24 21.04
C ALA A 514 -16.52 -0.46 19.54
N TRP A 515 -15.30 -0.15 19.08
CA TRP A 515 -14.78 -0.44 17.73
C TRP A 515 -13.26 -0.21 17.66
N TYR A 516 -12.70 -0.46 16.49
CA TYR A 516 -11.28 -0.29 16.15
C TYR A 516 -11.12 0.77 15.04
N ASN A 517 -10.42 1.87 15.34
CA ASN A 517 -10.01 2.91 14.41
C ASN A 517 -8.84 2.38 13.56
N THR A 518 -9.16 1.57 12.55
CA THR A 518 -8.19 0.71 11.87
C THR A 518 -7.40 1.51 10.84
N GLN A 519 -6.08 1.67 11.02
CA GLN A 519 -5.27 2.57 10.20
C GLN A 519 -4.88 1.96 8.84
N PHE A 520 -5.53 2.37 7.74
CA PHE A 520 -5.23 1.91 6.37
C PHE A 520 -4.23 2.82 5.65
N TYR A 521 -3.16 3.21 6.33
CA TYR A 521 -2.12 4.11 5.81
C TYR A 521 -0.74 3.77 6.40
N CYS A 522 0.27 4.59 6.11
CA CYS A 522 1.67 4.44 6.55
C CYS A 522 2.30 3.06 6.23
N GLY A 523 1.84 2.41 5.16
CA GLY A 523 2.33 1.08 4.73
C GLY A 523 1.74 -0.09 5.53
N TRP A 524 0.85 0.18 6.48
CA TRP A 524 0.17 -0.84 7.28
C TRP A 524 -1.17 -1.28 6.72
N GLY A 525 -1.70 -0.56 5.76
CA GLY A 525 -2.89 -0.95 5.00
C GLY A 525 -3.02 -0.13 3.72
N ASP A 526 -3.92 -0.57 2.87
CA ASP A 526 -4.23 0.07 1.60
C ASP A 526 -5.75 0.13 1.44
N CYS A 527 -6.29 1.35 1.33
CA CYS A 527 -7.71 1.60 1.08
C CYS A 527 -8.00 2.06 -0.36
N SER A 528 -7.06 1.88 -1.30
CA SER A 528 -7.30 2.08 -2.74
C SER A 528 -8.24 1.02 -3.33
N ASN A 529 -8.46 -0.09 -2.62
CA ASN A 529 -9.34 -1.18 -3.00
C ASN A 529 -9.97 -1.85 -1.74
N PRO A 530 -11.12 -2.55 -1.86
CA PRO A 530 -11.84 -3.09 -0.71
C PRO A 530 -11.24 -4.38 -0.13
N LEU A 531 -10.22 -4.97 -0.76
CA LEU A 531 -9.77 -6.33 -0.48
C LEU A 531 -9.33 -6.51 0.97
N MET A 532 -8.61 -5.55 1.53
CA MET A 532 -8.05 -5.67 2.86
C MET A 532 -9.15 -5.67 3.93
N TYR A 533 -10.14 -4.79 3.78
CA TYR A 533 -11.35 -4.80 4.63
C TYR A 533 -12.11 -6.12 4.49
N ASP A 534 -12.30 -6.61 3.26
CA ASP A 534 -12.96 -7.90 3.01
C ASP A 534 -12.24 -9.07 3.71
N LEU A 535 -10.90 -9.05 3.75
CA LEU A 535 -10.11 -10.06 4.43
C LEU A 535 -10.31 -10.01 5.94
N MET A 536 -10.44 -8.83 6.54
CA MET A 536 -10.71 -8.69 7.98
C MET A 536 -12.07 -9.29 8.34
N VAL A 537 -13.11 -8.93 7.58
CA VAL A 537 -14.46 -9.48 7.81
C VAL A 537 -14.47 -10.99 7.62
N ARG A 538 -13.80 -11.51 6.58
CA ARG A 538 -13.68 -12.96 6.35
C ARG A 538 -12.91 -13.69 7.45
N LYS A 539 -11.97 -13.02 8.11
CA LYS A 539 -11.22 -13.58 9.23
C LYS A 539 -12.07 -13.68 10.51
N GLY A 540 -13.17 -12.92 10.57
CA GLY A 540 -14.14 -12.99 11.66
C GLY A 540 -14.35 -11.66 12.41
N TRP A 541 -13.71 -10.57 11.97
CA TRP A 541 -13.91 -9.26 12.58
C TRP A 541 -15.31 -8.71 12.25
N PRO A 542 -16.11 -8.28 13.25
CA PRO A 542 -17.44 -7.71 13.00
C PRO A 542 -17.34 -6.40 12.20
N PRO A 543 -18.01 -6.26 11.04
CA PRO A 543 -17.95 -5.04 10.23
C PRO A 543 -18.28 -3.75 10.98
N GLU A 544 -19.20 -3.84 11.95
CA GLU A 544 -19.63 -2.72 12.81
C GLU A 544 -18.54 -2.22 13.76
N LYS A 545 -17.51 -3.05 13.99
CA LYS A 545 -16.34 -2.71 14.80
C LYS A 545 -15.13 -2.29 13.98
N ILE A 546 -15.15 -2.42 12.66
CA ILE A 546 -14.04 -1.98 11.81
C ILE A 546 -14.38 -0.60 11.25
N VAL A 547 -13.72 0.44 11.78
CA VAL A 547 -13.74 1.78 11.21
C VAL A 547 -12.52 1.95 10.30
N ILE A 548 -12.74 2.37 9.06
CA ILE A 548 -11.65 2.61 8.10
C ILE A 548 -10.96 3.93 8.44
N GLY A 549 -9.68 3.86 8.81
CA GLY A 549 -8.85 5.01 9.06
C GLY A 549 -8.03 5.43 7.85
N LEU A 550 -8.07 6.73 7.54
CA LEU A 550 -7.37 7.34 6.41
C LEU A 550 -6.61 8.59 6.84
N VAL A 551 -5.52 8.89 6.15
CA VAL A 551 -4.95 10.24 6.17
C VAL A 551 -5.82 11.18 5.34
N THR A 552 -6.16 12.35 5.87
CA THR A 552 -7.01 13.35 5.21
C THR A 552 -6.24 14.26 4.25
N ASN A 553 -4.92 14.28 4.39
CA ASN A 553 -3.97 15.03 3.58
C ASN A 553 -2.68 14.19 3.44
N PRO A 554 -2.04 14.12 2.25
CA PRO A 554 -0.77 13.43 2.08
C PRO A 554 0.37 13.93 2.98
N GLU A 555 0.29 15.15 3.51
CA GLU A 555 1.25 15.68 4.49
C GLU A 555 1.16 14.98 5.85
N ASN A 556 0.01 14.36 6.19
CA ASN A 556 -0.21 13.72 7.50
C ASN A 556 0.34 12.29 7.56
N GLY A 557 0.80 11.72 6.44
CA GLY A 557 1.37 10.38 6.37
C GLY A 557 1.29 9.76 4.98
N GLY A 558 2.10 8.71 4.76
CA GLY A 558 2.06 7.94 3.51
C GLY A 558 0.78 7.13 3.36
N GLY A 559 0.34 6.85 2.13
CA GLY A 559 -0.87 6.05 1.87
C GLY A 559 -2.16 6.84 1.72
N TYR A 560 -2.07 8.14 1.43
CA TYR A 560 -3.22 8.96 1.05
C TYR A 560 -3.94 8.39 -0.18
N VAL A 561 -5.26 8.27 -0.08
CA VAL A 561 -6.13 7.79 -1.16
C VAL A 561 -6.95 8.96 -1.69
N PRO A 562 -6.85 9.31 -2.99
CA PRO A 562 -7.66 10.38 -3.57
C PRO A 562 -9.17 10.09 -3.47
N MET A 563 -10.01 11.14 -3.49
CA MET A 563 -11.46 11.01 -3.29
C MET A 563 -12.15 10.07 -4.29
N ASN A 564 -11.75 10.05 -5.57
CA ASN A 564 -12.37 9.22 -6.59
C ASN A 564 -12.26 7.71 -6.31
N PRO A 565 -11.05 7.12 -6.12
CA PRO A 565 -10.93 5.72 -5.72
C PRO A 565 -11.56 5.45 -4.36
N LEU A 566 -11.44 6.37 -3.40
CA LEU A 566 -12.02 6.21 -2.07
C LEU A 566 -13.56 6.07 -2.14
N ASN A 567 -14.23 6.90 -2.92
CA ASN A 567 -15.68 6.85 -3.12
C ASN A 567 -16.13 5.46 -3.60
N MET A 568 -15.47 4.91 -4.61
CA MET A 568 -15.80 3.58 -5.13
C MET A 568 -15.65 2.50 -4.05
N VAL A 569 -14.58 2.56 -3.26
CA VAL A 569 -14.32 1.59 -2.18
C VAL A 569 -15.38 1.69 -1.08
N LEU A 570 -15.63 2.89 -0.55
CA LEU A 570 -16.60 3.08 0.54
C LEU A 570 -18.02 2.72 0.12
N THR A 571 -18.43 3.11 -1.09
CA THR A 571 -19.74 2.75 -1.64
C THR A 571 -19.88 1.24 -1.79
N THR A 572 -18.82 0.56 -2.26
CA THR A 572 -18.80 -0.90 -2.39
C THR A 572 -18.90 -1.60 -1.04
N LEU A 573 -18.11 -1.16 -0.05
CA LEU A 573 -18.08 -1.77 1.28
C LEU A 573 -19.39 -1.57 2.03
N ARG A 574 -19.96 -0.36 1.99
CA ARG A 574 -21.28 -0.08 2.56
C ARG A 574 -22.38 -0.91 1.90
N GLY A 575 -22.36 -1.03 0.57
CA GLY A 575 -23.33 -1.85 -0.16
C GLY A 575 -23.22 -3.35 0.15
N ARG A 576 -22.01 -3.82 0.49
CA ARG A 576 -21.74 -5.23 0.81
C ARG A 576 -22.01 -5.58 2.27
N TYR A 577 -21.74 -4.66 3.18
CA TYR A 577 -21.82 -4.87 4.62
C TYR A 577 -22.82 -3.89 5.24
N GLY A 578 -24.04 -4.37 5.52
CA GLY A 578 -25.11 -3.54 6.05
C GLY A 578 -24.79 -2.88 7.40
N ALA A 579 -23.90 -3.47 8.20
CA ALA A 579 -23.41 -2.94 9.46
C ALA A 579 -22.01 -2.29 9.31
N PHE A 580 -21.74 -1.59 8.20
CA PHE A 580 -20.45 -0.94 7.97
C PHE A 580 -20.06 0.03 9.10
N GLY A 581 -18.93 -0.22 9.77
CA GLY A 581 -18.51 0.49 10.97
C GLY A 581 -18.30 1.99 10.80
N GLY A 582 -17.86 2.43 9.62
CA GLY A 582 -17.67 3.83 9.27
C GLY A 582 -16.24 4.20 8.88
N ILE A 583 -15.94 5.50 8.97
CA ILE A 583 -14.65 6.07 8.58
C ILE A 583 -14.11 7.00 9.68
N MET A 584 -12.79 7.05 9.82
CA MET A 584 -12.09 8.08 10.58
C MET A 584 -11.06 8.80 9.69
N GLY A 585 -10.83 10.09 9.96
CA GLY A 585 -9.81 10.91 9.29
C GLY A 585 -8.69 11.37 10.23
N TRP A 586 -7.45 11.12 9.82
CA TRP A 586 -6.20 11.63 10.42
C TRP A 586 -5.57 12.73 9.55
N GLU A 587 -5.70 14.01 9.85
CA GLU A 587 -6.48 14.63 10.93
C GLU A 587 -7.18 15.91 10.42
N TYR A 588 -7.97 16.58 11.27
CA TYR A 588 -8.91 17.62 10.86
C TYR A 588 -8.26 18.81 10.13
N PHE A 589 -7.27 19.47 10.74
CA PHE A 589 -6.90 20.88 10.46
C PHE A 589 -6.53 21.23 9.01
N ASN A 590 -6.02 20.27 8.22
CA ASN A 590 -5.55 20.48 6.85
C ASN A 590 -6.25 19.55 5.84
N SER A 591 -7.41 19.00 6.21
CA SER A 591 -8.09 17.98 5.42
C SER A 591 -8.44 18.46 4.01
N LEU A 592 -8.09 17.66 2.99
CA LEU A 592 -8.48 17.92 1.61
C LEU A 592 -9.95 17.54 1.37
N PRO A 593 -10.69 18.26 0.51
CA PRO A 593 -10.20 19.22 -0.49
C PRO A 593 -9.99 20.66 0.01
N GLY A 594 -10.58 21.03 1.14
CA GLY A 594 -10.58 22.42 1.62
C GLY A 594 -9.25 22.89 2.23
N GLY A 595 -8.34 21.97 2.54
CA GLY A 595 -7.02 22.29 3.10
C GLY A 595 -7.13 22.95 4.47
N LYS A 596 -6.21 23.87 4.76
CA LYS A 596 -6.19 24.62 6.04
C LYS A 596 -7.30 25.65 6.17
N ASP A 597 -7.81 26.16 5.03
CA ASP A 597 -8.83 27.21 5.04
C ASP A 597 -10.23 26.67 5.30
N ARG A 598 -10.53 25.48 4.76
CA ARG A 598 -11.86 24.84 4.86
C ARG A 598 -11.78 23.35 5.23
N PRO A 599 -11.11 22.98 6.34
CA PRO A 599 -10.87 21.57 6.69
C PRO A 599 -12.15 20.73 6.85
N TRP A 600 -13.27 21.35 7.22
CA TRP A 600 -14.58 20.68 7.36
C TRP A 600 -15.14 20.12 6.05
N GLU A 601 -14.63 20.53 4.87
CA GLU A 601 -15.10 20.02 3.58
C GLU A 601 -14.86 18.51 3.42
N TRP A 602 -13.81 17.97 4.04
CA TRP A 602 -13.59 16.52 4.05
C TRP A 602 -14.75 15.78 4.73
N ALA A 603 -15.18 16.27 5.90
CA ALA A 603 -16.30 15.68 6.63
C ALA A 603 -17.63 15.82 5.86
N LYS A 604 -17.81 16.92 5.12
CA LYS A 604 -18.95 17.13 4.22
C LYS A 604 -18.97 16.11 3.08
N GLU A 605 -17.83 15.89 2.41
CA GLU A 605 -17.73 14.88 1.35
C GLU A 605 -17.95 13.47 1.90
N MET A 606 -17.34 13.13 3.04
CA MET A 606 -17.59 11.83 3.69
C MET A 606 -19.05 11.67 4.11
N THR A 607 -19.72 12.72 4.56
CA THR A 607 -21.14 12.70 4.88
C THR A 607 -21.98 12.36 3.65
N LYS A 608 -21.72 12.99 2.50
CA LYS A 608 -22.40 12.66 1.23
C LYS A 608 -22.20 11.21 0.85
N LEU A 609 -20.97 10.70 0.96
CA LEU A 609 -20.66 9.31 0.62
C LEU A 609 -21.37 8.32 1.54
N LEU A 610 -21.32 8.56 2.85
CA LEU A 610 -21.85 7.65 3.85
C LEU A 610 -23.37 7.71 3.97
N ARG A 611 -23.98 8.89 3.80
CA ARG A 611 -25.39 9.18 4.11
C ARG A 611 -26.18 9.82 2.96
N GLY A 612 -25.62 9.90 1.75
CA GLY A 612 -26.25 10.56 0.59
C GLY A 612 -27.61 9.99 0.15
N HIS A 613 -28.01 8.81 0.61
CA HIS A 613 -29.34 8.24 0.38
C HIS A 613 -30.41 8.71 1.39
N ILE A 614 -29.98 9.36 2.48
CA ILE A 614 -30.84 9.77 3.62
C ILE A 614 -31.01 11.30 3.66
N LEU A 615 -30.14 12.05 3.00
CA LEU A 615 -30.23 13.51 2.92
C LEU A 615 -31.12 13.92 1.74
N PRO A 616 -32.10 14.84 1.92
CA PRO A 616 -32.91 15.35 0.82
C PRO A 616 -32.01 16.00 -0.23
N GLN A 617 -32.16 15.59 -1.50
CA GLN A 617 -31.47 16.23 -2.61
C GLN A 617 -32.01 17.65 -2.78
N ILE A 618 -31.23 18.66 -2.39
CA ILE A 618 -31.46 20.02 -2.84
C ILE A 618 -31.09 20.04 -4.33
N ALA A 619 -32.09 20.23 -5.17
CA ALA A 619 -31.90 20.35 -6.62
C ALA A 619 -30.90 21.49 -6.92
N PRO A 620 -30.01 21.33 -7.91
CA PRO A 620 -29.17 22.44 -8.35
C PRO A 620 -30.06 23.60 -8.83
N PRO A 621 -29.61 24.87 -8.68
CA PRO A 621 -30.34 26.00 -9.26
C PRO A 621 -30.51 25.75 -10.76
N ALA A 622 -31.74 25.88 -11.25
CA ALA A 622 -32.03 25.80 -12.67
C ALA A 622 -31.13 26.78 -13.44
N GLU A 623 -30.64 26.35 -14.60
CA GLU A 623 -29.87 27.16 -15.53
C GLU A 623 -30.50 28.54 -15.68
N THR A 624 -29.69 29.58 -15.50
CA THR A 624 -30.06 30.97 -15.80
C THR A 624 -30.44 31.08 -17.28
N VAL A 625 -31.73 30.96 -17.56
CA VAL A 625 -32.35 31.45 -18.79
C VAL A 625 -32.16 32.97 -18.81
N GLN A 626 -31.39 33.46 -19.77
CA GLN A 626 -31.28 34.90 -20.03
C GLN A 626 -32.68 35.48 -20.30
N PRO A 627 -33.13 36.53 -19.59
CA PRO A 627 -34.38 37.17 -19.94
C PRO A 627 -34.19 37.98 -21.22
N ALA A 628 -35.03 37.69 -22.22
CA ALA A 628 -35.24 38.55 -23.37
C ALA A 628 -35.71 39.94 -22.92
N ALA A 629 -35.25 40.96 -23.63
CA ALA A 629 -35.59 42.36 -23.38
C ALA A 629 -37.11 42.58 -23.47
N VAL A 630 -37.70 43.11 -22.40
CA VAL A 630 -39.06 43.65 -22.40
C VAL A 630 -39.00 45.12 -22.00
N GLN A 631 -39.65 45.92 -22.85
CA GLN A 631 -39.77 47.36 -22.76
C GLN A 631 -40.48 47.80 -21.47
N SER A 632 -40.06 48.97 -21.02
CA SER A 632 -40.60 49.75 -19.90
C SER A 632 -42.10 49.97 -20.01
N ASP A 633 -42.83 49.69 -18.93
CA ASP A 633 -44.01 50.47 -18.59
C ASP A 633 -44.15 50.69 -17.08
N SER A 634 -44.57 51.91 -16.78
CA SER A 634 -44.47 52.57 -15.48
C SER A 634 -45.55 52.19 -14.47
N THR A 635 -45.26 52.49 -13.20
CA THR A 635 -46.15 52.71 -12.03
C THR A 635 -46.42 51.54 -11.06
N SER A 636 -45.80 51.62 -9.86
CA SER A 636 -46.48 51.61 -8.54
C SER A 636 -45.46 51.34 -7.41
N LYS A 637 -45.22 52.37 -6.58
CA LYS A 637 -44.36 52.38 -5.39
C LYS A 637 -44.79 51.38 -4.30
N ARG A 638 -43.82 50.68 -3.69
CA ARG A 638 -43.72 50.45 -2.24
C ARG A 638 -42.24 50.45 -1.86
N ASP A 639 -41.89 51.33 -0.93
CA ASP A 639 -40.54 51.51 -0.39
C ASP A 639 -40.24 50.43 0.66
N GLU A 640 -39.21 49.60 0.41
CA GLU A 640 -38.46 48.92 1.47
C GLU A 640 -37.00 49.38 1.36
N VAL A 641 -36.53 50.03 2.43
CA VAL A 641 -35.20 50.63 2.54
C VAL A 641 -34.26 49.62 3.21
N ASP A 642 -33.21 49.27 2.48
CA ASP A 642 -32.01 48.52 2.89
C ASP A 642 -31.15 49.36 3.86
N PRO A 643 -30.78 48.87 5.08
CA PRO A 643 -30.08 49.68 6.06
C PRO A 643 -28.56 49.84 5.87
N ASP A 644 -27.89 49.19 4.91
CA ASP A 644 -26.41 49.19 4.84
C ASP A 644 -25.81 50.03 3.69
N ALA A 645 -26.45 51.13 3.31
CA ALA A 645 -25.81 52.15 2.46
C ALA A 645 -24.76 52.96 3.26
N PRO A 646 -23.57 53.27 2.70
CA PRO A 646 -22.53 54.04 3.40
C PRO A 646 -23.05 55.45 3.73
N GLY A 647 -23.29 55.72 5.02
CA GLY A 647 -23.88 56.97 5.53
C GLY A 647 -25.15 56.82 6.40
N GLY A 648 -25.58 55.59 6.70
CA GLY A 648 -26.71 55.29 7.63
C GLY A 648 -26.37 55.52 9.11
N LYS A 649 -27.37 55.94 9.90
CA LYS A 649 -27.25 56.28 11.34
C LYS A 649 -27.14 55.04 12.24
N ASP A 650 -26.31 55.12 13.29
CA ASP A 650 -26.13 54.07 14.30
C ASP A 650 -27.44 53.67 15.02
N VAL A 651 -27.63 52.35 15.21
CA VAL A 651 -28.75 51.76 15.94
C VAL A 651 -28.40 51.66 17.44
N PRO A 652 -29.30 51.98 18.39
CA PRO A 652 -28.97 51.99 19.82
C PRO A 652 -28.89 50.58 20.44
N VAL A 653 -27.91 50.37 21.31
CA VAL A 653 -27.69 49.13 22.07
C VAL A 653 -28.67 49.01 23.26
N PRO A 654 -29.26 47.83 23.56
CA PRO A 654 -30.13 47.64 24.74
C PRO A 654 -29.36 47.73 26.08
N LYS A 655 -30.01 48.28 27.11
CA LYS A 655 -29.47 48.36 28.49
C LYS A 655 -29.65 47.05 29.26
N GLN A 656 -28.77 46.86 30.26
CA GLN A 656 -28.64 45.73 31.19
C GLN A 656 -29.97 45.27 31.80
N PHE A 657 -30.13 43.95 31.94
CA PHE A 657 -31.22 43.31 32.68
C PHE A 657 -30.68 42.70 33.99
N GLU A 658 -31.25 43.13 35.12
CA GLU A 658 -31.02 42.57 36.47
C GLU A 658 -31.80 41.26 36.67
N TYR A 659 -31.21 40.31 37.39
CA TYR A 659 -31.85 39.06 37.81
C TYR A 659 -32.56 39.24 39.15
N TYR A 660 -33.82 38.79 39.23
CA TYR A 660 -34.52 38.51 40.49
C TYR A 660 -34.74 37.00 40.60
N SER A 661 -34.33 36.41 41.72
CA SER A 661 -34.74 35.06 42.13
C SER A 661 -35.34 35.14 43.52
N ASP A 662 -36.65 34.92 43.61
CA ASP A 662 -37.34 34.68 44.87
C ASP A 662 -37.12 33.23 45.32
N GLY A 663 -36.69 33.09 46.57
CA GLY A 663 -36.67 31.83 47.30
C GLY A 663 -36.56 32.14 48.79
N PHE A 664 -37.71 32.16 49.47
CA PHE A 664 -37.83 32.24 50.93
C PHE A 664 -37.54 30.87 51.56
N ASP A 665 -36.77 30.89 52.65
CA ASP A 665 -36.70 29.85 53.66
C ASP A 665 -38.04 29.78 54.43
N ASP A 666 -38.65 28.57 54.48
CA ASP A 666 -39.05 27.84 55.69
C ASP A 666 -39.59 26.44 55.34
#